data_AF-A0A1G7WAU8-F1
#
_entry.id   AF-A0A1G7WAU8-F1
#
_cell.length_a   1.000
_cell.length_b   1.000
_cell.length_c   1.000
_cell.angle_alpha   90.00
_cell.angle_beta   90.00
_cell.angle_gamma   90.00
#
_symmetry.space_group_name_H-M   'P 1'
#
loop_
_entity.id
_entity.type
_entity.pdbx_description
1 polymer ?
#
loop_
_entity_poly.entity_id
_entity_poly.type
_entity_poly.pdbx_seq_one_letter_code
_entity_poly.pdbx_strand_id
1 'polypeptide(L)'
;MKNYALTVLFLCVSYFTTAQNINTSLAADINAKFAPLEKNRIPHNILLDYGFDLIDVAQFDGVLRTNNYIDVERYNLVYNSIVSSTTQLNVTGIAPPQQELKDWKFWQKQQNDIAKFSNKAAVVLNGLFFNYSKINANALSNNKIVVINDKYDDKYTNGVWQNPYDSKQAFAITSAVIMLNKSTVDVVLPATLWHTNASVTEIAIDFGNSTGYKILTNGVVASTTYTAVGVYTWTYRILTGGQYKYCRQKVKITQADTGMLARNTACGEPQVFTIPATKAYQGLFGSATIQVVRGGACNELRNPLIVAEGLDTGLLGQGGTIGDSDINSFFQSVDNSESVELENFLINNTAVDYDIIYVNWNNGTDFIQRNAYVLEAVIKWVNDNKTGSNKNVVLGQSMGGLVARYALRDMENNGFNHDTSLYISHDAPHQGAHIPLGILNMARHTVNEFIQTALGNITIPVNGVGNVGLATIDNLLDAPAINQMLLNTVDTNGNRTNTVHTTWQNELRQFGYPQQTRNIALSNASHCASSQGLVSNQELVTVTGNGGTSVLTSFIMYLFANVDPLIGVTLNDTSASLLGFLPGNTKLDLEFRANAFPSTGTARIYKGRLTYEKKLLWLIPITRTIFDKSVDSQSGDKFIENYPGGVTPNALAISENGGDNNLFYNYDYNLDVNLNFDFIPATSALDVGSGYSILNDSDYFFRYTASSPPLGTKAIPFNNFTTSSNENSSLNAEHISFNRRNGDWLATELDNSTTNNQVFDCSYVCSNTSITGADFLCTTSNYTVPAGGASYNWTITLGADLVSLSANGTANISVTAFPNVSGQVILSLIMGGNCGNLTLTKTIWVGVPQITGLICPNDSTICSGTFCQQELGLPSFDLTNSLEANVMGMTTTEMWEKTNWEWERINTNIVIAQNTQGNLIYVAPNYIGQTGVRVRAKNNCGWSEWSELYFEVVNCSNNLMRLSEDEKTFLVYPNPSNEIVNIDLRDANNLPEKNAKISGELFDIMGKSKAKIQIKDNRASFFVSGLNKGVYVLKIYINGKLESHQIGVK
;
A
#
# COMPACT_ATOMS: atom_id res chain seq x y z
N MET A 1 -28.32 22.79 69.15
CA MET A 1 -29.02 23.24 67.94
C MET A 1 -28.75 22.23 66.84
N LYS A 2 -29.82 21.65 66.30
CA LYS A 2 -29.83 20.67 65.21
C LYS A 2 -29.48 21.38 63.89
N ASN A 3 -28.59 20.81 63.09
CA ASN A 3 -28.90 20.29 61.75
C ASN A 3 -27.61 19.83 61.05
N TYR A 4 -27.53 18.50 60.92
CA TYR A 4 -26.59 17.74 60.10
C TYR A 4 -27.16 17.57 58.68
N ALA A 5 -26.24 17.46 57.72
CA ALA A 5 -26.28 16.60 56.53
C ALA A 5 -27.47 16.73 55.55
N LEU A 6 -27.21 17.33 54.38
CA LEU A 6 -27.45 16.72 53.05
C LEU A 6 -27.00 17.68 51.93
N THR A 7 -25.79 17.48 51.39
CA THR A 7 -25.50 17.84 49.99
C THR A 7 -24.38 16.90 49.52
N VAL A 8 -24.76 15.63 49.42
CA VAL A 8 -23.93 14.56 48.83
C VAL A 8 -23.94 14.75 47.31
N LEU A 9 -22.75 14.63 46.74
CA LEU A 9 -22.41 14.25 45.36
C LEU A 9 -23.62 13.87 44.49
N PHE A 10 -23.97 14.76 43.57
CA PHE A 10 -24.51 14.38 42.26
C PHE A 10 -23.64 15.06 41.20
N LEU A 11 -22.38 14.62 41.09
CA LEU A 11 -21.72 14.65 39.80
C LEU A 11 -22.38 13.54 39.01
N CYS A 12 -23.41 13.91 38.25
CA CYS A 12 -23.96 13.07 37.21
C CYS A 12 -22.79 12.63 36.32
N VAL A 13 -22.37 11.37 36.47
CA VAL A 13 -21.80 10.63 35.36
C VAL A 13 -22.92 10.62 34.33
N SER A 14 -22.83 11.53 33.37
CA SER A 14 -23.64 11.47 32.16
C SER A 14 -23.30 10.14 31.51
N TYR A 15 -24.08 9.10 31.80
CA TYR A 15 -24.17 7.97 30.91
C TYR A 15 -24.69 8.56 29.60
N PHE A 16 -23.79 8.82 28.67
CA PHE A 16 -24.17 9.13 27.30
C PHE A 16 -24.98 7.92 26.83
N THR A 17 -26.29 8.09 26.74
CA THR A 17 -27.13 7.18 25.96
C THR A 17 -26.61 7.29 24.54
N THR A 18 -25.95 6.24 24.03
CA THR A 18 -25.59 6.13 22.61
C THR A 18 -26.83 6.49 21.79
N ALA A 19 -26.74 7.51 20.94
CA ALA A 19 -27.87 7.92 20.10
C ALA A 19 -28.11 6.84 19.05
N GLN A 20 -29.05 5.93 19.34
CA GLN A 20 -29.47 4.88 18.41
C GLN A 20 -30.45 5.46 17.39
N ASN A 21 -30.17 5.25 16.11
CA ASN A 21 -31.12 5.48 15.04
C ASN A 21 -31.98 4.23 14.88
N ILE A 22 -33.23 4.30 15.30
CA ILE A 22 -34.13 3.14 15.30
C ILE A 22 -35.10 3.26 14.12
N ASN A 23 -34.98 2.36 13.15
CA ASN A 23 -35.97 2.19 12.10
C ASN A 23 -37.20 1.43 12.66
N THR A 24 -38.35 2.08 12.63
CA THR A 24 -39.64 1.52 13.09
C THR A 24 -40.60 1.22 11.94
N SER A 25 -40.32 1.72 10.73
CA SER A 25 -41.21 1.59 9.57
C SER A 25 -41.29 0.15 9.06
N LEU A 26 -40.16 -0.58 9.05
CA LEU A 26 -40.15 -1.99 8.69
C LEU A 26 -40.99 -2.84 9.66
N ALA A 27 -40.87 -2.59 10.96
CA ALA A 27 -41.65 -3.25 12.01
C ALA A 27 -43.16 -2.98 11.85
N ALA A 28 -43.54 -1.74 11.56
CA ALA A 28 -44.92 -1.34 11.34
C ALA A 28 -45.54 -2.05 10.12
N ASP A 29 -44.80 -2.18 9.01
CA ASP A 29 -45.26 -2.90 7.83
C ASP A 29 -45.46 -4.39 8.11
N ILE A 30 -44.49 -5.04 8.77
CA ILE A 30 -44.61 -6.46 9.15
C ILE A 30 -45.85 -6.64 10.04
N ASN A 31 -46.02 -5.81 11.06
CA ASN A 31 -47.22 -5.86 11.91
C ASN A 31 -48.51 -5.70 11.11
N ALA A 32 -48.57 -4.79 10.15
CA ALA A 32 -49.76 -4.57 9.34
C ALA A 32 -50.12 -5.82 8.51
N LYS A 33 -49.12 -6.56 8.00
CA LYS A 33 -49.29 -7.78 7.21
C LYS A 33 -49.71 -8.98 8.07
N PHE A 34 -49.22 -9.07 9.31
CA PHE A 34 -49.53 -10.17 10.25
C PHE A 34 -50.64 -9.84 11.26
N ALA A 35 -51.28 -8.66 11.15
CA ALA A 35 -52.27 -8.18 12.11
C ALA A 35 -53.46 -9.12 12.34
N PRO A 36 -54.01 -9.82 11.31
CA PRO A 36 -55.16 -10.71 11.53
C PRO A 36 -54.83 -12.02 12.25
N LEU A 37 -53.57 -12.47 12.26
CA LEU A 37 -53.21 -13.75 12.88
C LEU A 37 -53.41 -13.74 14.40
N GLU A 38 -53.99 -14.83 14.91
CA GLU A 38 -54.11 -15.14 16.33
C GLU A 38 -52.75 -15.56 16.91
N LYS A 39 -51.92 -14.56 17.26
CA LYS A 39 -50.52 -14.76 17.71
C LYS A 39 -50.35 -15.70 18.91
N ASN A 40 -51.37 -15.86 19.74
CA ASN A 40 -51.39 -16.79 20.88
C ASN A 40 -51.49 -18.26 20.48
N ARG A 41 -51.85 -18.58 19.23
CA ARG A 41 -51.86 -19.94 18.69
C ARG A 41 -50.52 -20.36 18.10
N ILE A 42 -49.57 -19.44 17.97
CA ILE A 42 -48.25 -19.69 17.42
C ILE A 42 -47.44 -20.52 18.44
N PRO A 43 -47.05 -21.76 18.12
CA PRO A 43 -46.25 -22.56 19.04
C PRO A 43 -44.96 -21.85 19.43
N HIS A 44 -44.56 -22.02 20.70
CA HIS A 44 -43.35 -21.44 21.30
C HIS A 44 -43.30 -19.91 21.36
N ASN A 45 -44.34 -19.21 20.89
CA ASN A 45 -44.38 -17.74 20.76
C ASN A 45 -43.23 -17.15 19.92
N ILE A 46 -42.71 -17.92 18.96
CA ILE A 46 -41.65 -17.51 18.03
C ILE A 46 -42.09 -17.95 16.63
N LEU A 47 -42.31 -17.00 15.72
CA LEU A 47 -42.65 -17.24 14.31
C LEU A 47 -41.57 -16.65 13.41
N LEU A 48 -40.77 -17.50 12.75
CA LEU A 48 -39.65 -17.07 11.93
C LEU A 48 -40.08 -16.05 10.86
N ASP A 49 -41.20 -16.33 10.18
CA ASP A 49 -41.76 -15.48 9.12
C ASP A 49 -42.15 -14.07 9.60
N TYR A 50 -42.47 -13.91 10.89
CA TYR A 50 -42.81 -12.63 11.53
C TYR A 50 -41.58 -11.77 11.86
N GLY A 51 -40.39 -12.37 11.95
CA GLY A 51 -39.13 -11.67 12.29
C GLY A 51 -38.37 -11.14 11.08
N PHE A 52 -37.10 -10.82 11.28
CA PHE A 52 -36.14 -10.44 10.23
C PHE A 52 -35.34 -11.65 9.76
N ASP A 53 -35.19 -11.76 8.45
CA ASP A 53 -34.46 -12.88 7.83
C ASP A 53 -32.97 -12.51 7.72
N LEU A 54 -32.25 -12.58 8.85
CA LEU A 54 -30.84 -12.23 8.94
C LEU A 54 -29.93 -13.39 8.51
N ILE A 55 -30.42 -14.62 8.62
CA ILE A 55 -29.76 -15.86 8.17
C ILE A 55 -30.80 -16.97 7.99
N ASP A 56 -30.48 -18.01 7.22
CA ASP A 56 -31.31 -19.22 7.15
C ASP A 56 -31.17 -20.06 8.43
N VAL A 57 -31.99 -19.72 9.43
CA VAL A 57 -32.02 -20.39 10.74
C VAL A 57 -32.23 -21.91 10.62
N ALA A 58 -32.92 -22.38 9.57
CA ALA A 58 -33.22 -23.81 9.40
C ALA A 58 -31.97 -24.68 9.14
N GLN A 59 -30.84 -24.08 8.75
CA GLN A 59 -29.58 -24.79 8.58
C GLN A 59 -28.85 -25.10 9.89
N PHE A 60 -29.33 -24.54 11.01
CA PHE A 60 -28.77 -24.75 12.33
C PHE A 60 -29.66 -25.64 13.20
N ASP A 61 -30.28 -26.67 12.61
CA ASP A 61 -31.23 -27.60 13.26
C ASP A 61 -30.60 -28.70 14.15
N GLY A 62 -29.29 -28.61 14.37
CA GLY A 62 -28.49 -29.60 15.09
C GLY A 62 -27.99 -30.76 14.22
N VAL A 63 -28.06 -30.65 12.89
CA VAL A 63 -27.44 -31.58 11.94
C VAL A 63 -26.22 -30.93 11.29
N LEU A 64 -25.07 -31.60 11.34
CA LEU A 64 -23.84 -31.09 10.73
C LEU A 64 -23.93 -31.17 9.20
N ARG A 65 -23.60 -30.06 8.54
CA ARG A 65 -23.52 -29.91 7.08
C ARG A 65 -22.21 -29.27 6.69
N THR A 66 -21.80 -29.38 5.44
CA THR A 66 -20.52 -28.84 4.95
C THR A 66 -20.39 -27.32 5.14
N ASN A 67 -21.51 -26.60 5.17
CA ASN A 67 -21.56 -25.13 5.14
C ASN A 67 -22.11 -24.47 6.41
N ASN A 68 -22.47 -25.22 7.47
CA ASN A 68 -23.15 -24.67 8.66
C ASN A 68 -22.26 -24.57 9.90
N TYR A 69 -20.97 -24.28 9.72
CA TYR A 69 -20.10 -23.92 10.84
C TYR A 69 -20.60 -22.65 11.54
N ILE A 70 -20.39 -22.55 12.85
CA ILE A 70 -20.75 -21.38 13.65
C ILE A 70 -19.49 -20.57 13.92
N ASP A 71 -19.61 -19.26 13.77
CA ASP A 71 -18.74 -18.23 14.32
C ASP A 71 -19.60 -17.21 15.09
N VAL A 72 -18.97 -16.16 15.64
CA VAL A 72 -19.68 -15.10 16.37
C VAL A 72 -20.75 -14.41 15.52
N GLU A 73 -20.44 -14.15 14.25
CA GLU A 73 -21.35 -13.46 13.33
C GLU A 73 -22.60 -14.32 13.13
N ARG A 74 -22.44 -15.56 12.70
CA ARG A 74 -23.55 -16.48 12.45
C ARG A 74 -24.36 -16.77 13.70
N TYR A 75 -23.71 -16.92 14.85
CA TYR A 75 -24.40 -17.06 16.13
C TYR A 75 -25.31 -15.86 16.38
N ASN A 76 -24.79 -14.63 16.26
CA ASN A 76 -25.57 -13.42 16.50
C ASN A 76 -26.68 -13.24 15.46
N LEU A 77 -26.46 -13.58 14.18
CA LEU A 77 -27.51 -13.57 13.16
C LEU A 77 -28.62 -14.58 13.47
N VAL A 78 -28.29 -15.81 13.91
CA VAL A 78 -29.28 -16.82 14.34
C VAL A 78 -30.07 -16.33 15.54
N TYR A 79 -29.38 -15.82 16.56
CA TYR A 79 -30.01 -15.31 17.77
C TYR A 79 -30.90 -14.10 17.49
N ASN A 80 -30.40 -13.11 16.76
CA ASN A 80 -31.15 -11.92 16.39
C ASN A 80 -32.37 -12.26 15.52
N SER A 81 -32.28 -13.23 14.60
CA SER A 81 -33.45 -13.74 13.88
C SER A 81 -34.48 -14.33 14.85
N ILE A 82 -34.09 -15.20 15.77
CA ILE A 82 -35.00 -15.77 16.80
C ILE A 82 -35.66 -14.67 17.65
N VAL A 83 -34.88 -13.69 18.14
CA VAL A 83 -35.35 -12.57 18.96
C VAL A 83 -36.37 -11.72 18.18
N SER A 84 -36.08 -11.40 16.92
CA SER A 84 -36.96 -10.64 16.05
C SER A 84 -38.29 -11.33 15.75
N SER A 85 -38.28 -12.66 15.81
CA SER A 85 -39.41 -13.54 15.51
C SER A 85 -40.35 -13.77 16.70
N THR A 86 -40.08 -13.20 17.87
CA THR A 86 -40.96 -13.33 19.04
C THR A 86 -42.34 -12.70 18.76
N THR A 87 -43.41 -13.40 19.15
CA THR A 87 -44.81 -12.97 18.93
C THR A 87 -45.51 -12.55 20.22
N GLN A 88 -44.83 -12.69 21.35
CA GLN A 88 -45.24 -12.23 22.68
C GLN A 88 -44.02 -11.68 23.46
N LEU A 89 -44.27 -10.84 24.45
CA LEU A 89 -43.26 -10.41 25.42
C LEU A 89 -42.85 -11.55 26.37
N ASN A 90 -41.62 -11.49 26.90
CA ASN A 90 -41.08 -12.38 27.94
C ASN A 90 -41.05 -13.87 27.56
N VAL A 91 -40.75 -14.19 26.29
CA VAL A 91 -40.49 -15.56 25.87
C VAL A 91 -39.26 -16.11 26.60
N THR A 92 -39.37 -17.30 27.20
CA THR A 92 -38.28 -17.94 27.95
C THR A 92 -37.01 -18.08 27.12
N GLY A 93 -35.85 -17.77 27.71
CA GLY A 93 -34.54 -17.87 27.06
C GLY A 93 -34.16 -16.64 26.22
N ILE A 94 -35.10 -15.74 25.93
CA ILE A 94 -34.85 -14.51 25.16
C ILE A 94 -34.38 -13.38 26.07
N ALA A 95 -33.20 -12.85 25.76
CA ALA A 95 -32.65 -11.61 26.29
C ALA A 95 -32.40 -10.59 25.17
N PRO A 96 -32.42 -9.27 25.44
CA PRO A 96 -32.00 -8.27 24.46
C PRO A 96 -30.55 -8.53 24.00
N PRO A 97 -30.26 -8.49 22.68
CA PRO A 97 -28.92 -8.80 22.16
C PRO A 97 -27.77 -7.99 22.80
N GLN A 98 -28.03 -6.72 23.13
CA GLN A 98 -27.05 -5.84 23.77
C GLN A 98 -26.71 -6.29 25.20
N GLN A 99 -27.69 -6.86 25.92
CA GLN A 99 -27.48 -7.38 27.26
C GLN A 99 -26.65 -8.66 27.24
N GLU A 100 -26.96 -9.58 26.33
CA GLU A 100 -26.18 -10.80 26.11
C GLU A 100 -24.72 -10.49 25.77
N LEU A 101 -24.49 -9.56 24.82
CA LEU A 101 -23.13 -9.15 24.46
C LEU A 101 -22.37 -8.53 25.64
N LYS A 102 -23.05 -7.72 26.47
CA LYS A 102 -22.46 -7.15 27.68
C LYS A 102 -22.05 -8.23 28.68
N ASP A 103 -22.88 -9.24 28.88
CA ASP A 103 -22.59 -10.36 29.76
C ASP A 103 -21.44 -11.20 29.21
N TRP A 104 -21.38 -11.42 27.90
CA TRP A 104 -20.29 -12.15 27.26
C TRP A 104 -18.94 -11.44 27.42
N LYS A 105 -18.91 -10.12 27.16
CA LYS A 105 -17.73 -9.25 27.40
C LYS A 105 -17.24 -9.36 28.85
N PHE A 106 -18.18 -9.28 29.80
CA PHE A 106 -17.86 -9.35 31.22
C PHE A 106 -17.18 -10.68 31.58
N TRP A 107 -17.76 -11.81 31.15
CA TRP A 107 -17.22 -13.12 31.45
C TRP A 107 -15.88 -13.37 30.76
N GLN A 108 -15.72 -13.01 29.48
CA GLN A 108 -14.46 -13.21 28.77
C GLN A 108 -13.32 -12.40 29.40
N LYS A 109 -13.58 -11.15 29.79
CA LYS A 109 -12.58 -10.33 30.48
C LYS A 109 -12.14 -11.00 31.79
N GLN A 110 -13.08 -11.46 32.60
CA GLN A 110 -12.78 -12.14 33.85
C GLN A 110 -11.89 -13.39 33.63
N GLN A 111 -12.18 -14.19 32.60
CA GLN A 111 -11.40 -15.38 32.30
C GLN A 111 -10.01 -15.07 31.74
N ASN A 112 -9.89 -14.04 30.89
CA ASN A 112 -8.59 -13.57 30.40
C ASN A 112 -7.72 -13.07 31.56
N ASP A 113 -8.28 -12.30 32.49
CA ASP A 113 -7.54 -11.78 33.65
C ASP A 113 -7.01 -12.91 34.55
N ILE A 114 -7.75 -14.02 34.69
CA ILE A 114 -7.27 -15.23 35.39
C ILE A 114 -6.15 -15.90 34.59
N ALA A 115 -6.29 -15.99 33.27
CA ALA A 115 -5.37 -16.71 32.41
C ALA A 115 -4.07 -15.96 32.10
N LYS A 116 -3.99 -14.63 32.26
CA LYS A 116 -2.80 -13.79 32.02
C LYS A 116 -1.50 -14.31 32.66
N PHE A 117 -1.60 -15.00 33.81
CA PHE A 117 -0.46 -15.55 34.55
C PHE A 117 -0.27 -17.06 34.39
N SER A 118 -1.08 -17.68 33.53
CA SER A 118 -0.98 -19.08 33.19
C SER A 118 -0.62 -19.19 31.71
N ASN A 119 0.20 -20.16 31.33
CA ASN A 119 0.54 -20.38 29.92
C ASN A 119 -0.65 -21.03 29.16
N LYS A 120 -1.81 -20.37 29.19
CA LYS A 120 -3.09 -20.87 28.72
C LYS A 120 -3.90 -19.77 28.03
N ALA A 121 -4.70 -20.15 27.06
CA ALA A 121 -5.74 -19.30 26.48
C ALA A 121 -7.07 -19.60 27.18
N ALA A 122 -7.79 -18.57 27.60
CA ALA A 122 -9.12 -18.71 28.17
C ALA A 122 -10.21 -18.31 27.18
N VAL A 123 -11.28 -19.09 27.12
CA VAL A 123 -12.36 -18.92 26.14
C VAL A 123 -13.71 -19.05 26.82
N VAL A 124 -14.56 -18.04 26.64
CA VAL A 124 -15.95 -18.05 27.09
C VAL A 124 -16.87 -18.35 25.93
N LEU A 125 -17.69 -19.38 26.10
CA LEU A 125 -18.70 -19.78 25.13
C LEU A 125 -20.00 -19.01 25.34
N ASN A 126 -20.75 -18.87 24.25
CA ASN A 126 -22.13 -18.47 24.22
C ASN A 126 -22.95 -19.48 23.39
N GLY A 127 -24.19 -19.76 23.80
CA GLY A 127 -24.95 -20.86 23.23
C GLY A 127 -26.45 -20.65 23.26
N LEU A 128 -27.12 -21.17 22.22
CA LEU A 128 -28.56 -21.14 22.08
C LEU A 128 -29.13 -22.51 21.68
N PHE A 129 -30.31 -22.83 22.18
CA PHE A 129 -31.15 -23.91 21.69
C PHE A 129 -32.64 -23.55 21.77
N PHE A 130 -33.30 -23.33 20.64
CA PHE A 130 -34.70 -22.90 20.60
C PHE A 130 -35.58 -23.81 19.74
N ASN A 131 -36.76 -24.12 20.24
CA ASN A 131 -37.89 -24.55 19.41
C ASN A 131 -38.62 -23.30 18.90
N TYR A 132 -38.90 -23.24 17.58
CA TYR A 132 -39.59 -22.11 16.95
C TYR A 132 -40.59 -22.57 15.89
N SER A 133 -41.52 -21.69 15.52
CA SER A 133 -42.52 -21.94 14.48
C SER A 133 -42.13 -21.33 13.15
N LYS A 134 -42.49 -21.99 12.06
CA LYS A 134 -42.40 -21.46 10.68
C LYS A 134 -43.70 -21.74 9.95
N ILE A 135 -44.17 -20.83 9.09
CA ILE A 135 -45.33 -21.11 8.23
C ILE A 135 -44.95 -22.27 7.29
N ASN A 136 -45.79 -23.30 7.27
CA ASN A 136 -45.64 -24.45 6.39
C ASN A 136 -45.62 -23.96 4.93
N ALA A 137 -44.65 -24.42 4.13
CA ALA A 137 -44.50 -23.98 2.74
C ALA A 137 -45.75 -24.24 1.87
N ASN A 138 -46.56 -25.23 2.24
CA ASN A 138 -47.83 -25.56 1.59
C ASN A 138 -49.05 -25.03 2.35
N ALA A 139 -48.89 -24.12 3.31
CA ALA A 139 -50.02 -23.61 4.10
C ALA A 139 -51.07 -22.91 3.22
N LEU A 140 -50.64 -22.16 2.19
CA LEU A 140 -51.54 -21.52 1.24
C LEU A 140 -52.22 -22.53 0.32
N SER A 141 -51.44 -23.40 -0.34
CA SER A 141 -51.97 -24.40 -1.27
C SER A 141 -52.88 -25.42 -0.59
N ASN A 142 -52.64 -25.72 0.69
CA ASN A 142 -53.46 -26.62 1.49
C ASN A 142 -54.59 -25.91 2.26
N ASN A 143 -54.88 -24.64 2.00
CA ASN A 143 -55.93 -23.87 2.68
C ASN A 143 -55.81 -23.91 4.22
N LYS A 144 -54.61 -23.73 4.77
CA LYS A 144 -54.34 -23.59 6.21
C LYS A 144 -54.16 -22.14 6.65
N ILE A 145 -53.88 -21.25 5.71
CA ILE A 145 -53.78 -19.79 5.90
C ILE A 145 -54.38 -19.10 4.67
N VAL A 146 -54.87 -17.87 4.80
CA VAL A 146 -55.38 -17.08 3.67
C VAL A 146 -54.70 -15.72 3.61
N VAL A 147 -54.63 -15.14 2.41
CA VAL A 147 -54.12 -13.78 2.18
C VAL A 147 -55.26 -12.92 1.66
N ILE A 148 -55.65 -11.90 2.41
CA ILE A 148 -56.74 -10.98 2.08
C ILE A 148 -56.20 -9.55 2.18
N ASN A 149 -56.28 -8.78 1.09
CA ASN A 149 -55.75 -7.40 1.02
C ASN A 149 -54.30 -7.30 1.53
N ASP A 150 -53.45 -8.23 1.08
CA ASP A 150 -52.06 -8.42 1.50
C ASP A 150 -51.84 -8.74 2.98
N LYS A 151 -52.86 -9.16 3.73
CA LYS A 151 -52.74 -9.56 5.13
C LYS A 151 -52.93 -11.05 5.31
N TYR A 152 -52.10 -11.65 6.16
CA TYR A 152 -52.15 -13.06 6.51
C TYR A 152 -53.17 -13.29 7.61
N ASP A 153 -54.13 -14.18 7.36
CA ASP A 153 -55.23 -14.48 8.28
C ASP A 153 -55.39 -15.98 8.50
N ASP A 154 -55.86 -16.35 9.68
CA ASP A 154 -56.07 -17.72 10.10
C ASP A 154 -57.21 -18.37 9.30
N LYS A 155 -57.05 -19.66 8.95
CA LYS A 155 -58.09 -20.41 8.26
C LYS A 155 -58.85 -21.31 9.22
N TYR A 156 -60.17 -21.29 9.08
CA TYR A 156 -61.10 -22.18 9.77
C TYR A 156 -61.85 -23.04 8.76
N THR A 157 -61.95 -24.34 9.02
CA THR A 157 -62.77 -25.30 8.26
C THR A 157 -63.79 -25.89 9.21
N ASN A 158 -65.09 -25.67 8.94
CA ASN A 158 -66.19 -26.07 9.82
C ASN A 158 -66.02 -25.59 11.27
N GLY A 159 -65.49 -24.38 11.47
CA GLY A 159 -65.21 -23.81 12.80
C GLY A 159 -63.94 -24.33 13.48
N VAL A 160 -63.19 -25.25 12.85
CA VAL A 160 -61.93 -25.79 13.38
C VAL A 160 -60.75 -25.03 12.79
N TRP A 161 -59.90 -24.47 13.65
CA TRP A 161 -58.66 -23.80 13.26
C TRP A 161 -57.71 -24.77 12.53
N GLN A 162 -57.18 -24.33 11.40
CA GLN A 162 -56.25 -25.12 10.59
C GLN A 162 -54.81 -24.71 10.90
N ASN A 163 -54.06 -25.55 11.61
CA ASN A 163 -52.68 -25.21 11.99
C ASN A 163 -51.77 -25.02 10.75
N PRO A 164 -51.29 -23.79 10.49
CA PRO A 164 -50.41 -23.51 9.36
C PRO A 164 -48.92 -23.64 9.73
N TYR A 165 -48.56 -23.94 10.98
CA TYR A 165 -47.18 -23.87 11.47
C TYR A 165 -46.50 -25.23 11.57
N ASP A 166 -45.23 -25.27 11.16
CA ASP A 166 -44.30 -26.34 11.47
C ASP A 166 -43.46 -25.96 12.71
N SER A 167 -43.20 -26.92 13.60
CA SER A 167 -42.23 -26.74 14.69
C SER A 167 -40.83 -27.11 14.20
N LYS A 168 -39.86 -26.22 14.41
CA LYS A 168 -38.45 -26.34 14.01
C LYS A 168 -37.54 -26.10 15.22
N GLN A 169 -36.25 -26.35 15.04
CA GLN A 169 -35.23 -26.21 16.09
C GLN A 169 -34.04 -25.43 15.55
N ALA A 170 -33.41 -24.62 16.42
CA ALA A 170 -32.14 -23.94 16.15
C ALA A 170 -31.16 -24.24 17.28
N PHE A 171 -29.92 -24.59 16.94
CA PHE A 171 -28.83 -24.94 17.85
C PHE A 171 -27.53 -24.31 17.35
N ALA A 172 -26.93 -23.48 18.19
CA ALA A 172 -25.61 -22.90 17.93
C ALA A 172 -24.87 -22.71 19.26
N ILE A 173 -23.58 -23.01 19.29
CA ILE A 173 -22.65 -22.65 20.36
C ILE A 173 -21.41 -22.12 19.69
N THR A 174 -20.86 -21.02 20.21
CA THR A 174 -19.62 -20.47 19.70
C THR A 174 -18.74 -19.82 20.76
N SER A 175 -17.48 -19.58 20.43
CA SER A 175 -16.56 -18.73 21.19
C SER A 175 -16.34 -17.40 20.48
N ALA A 176 -16.09 -16.34 21.26
CA ALA A 176 -15.76 -15.04 20.68
C ALA A 176 -14.31 -14.90 20.23
N VAL A 177 -13.49 -15.84 20.69
CA VAL A 177 -12.06 -15.94 20.48
C VAL A 177 -11.81 -17.26 19.80
N ILE A 178 -11.28 -17.21 18.58
CA ILE A 178 -11.11 -18.39 17.71
C ILE A 178 -9.68 -18.56 17.21
N MET A 179 -8.84 -17.53 17.35
CA MET A 179 -7.39 -17.64 17.22
C MET A 179 -6.83 -17.75 18.63
N LEU A 180 -6.11 -18.82 18.94
CA LEU A 180 -5.57 -19.07 20.27
C LEU A 180 -4.05 -19.16 20.17
N ASN A 181 -3.38 -18.26 20.88
CA ASN A 181 -1.92 -18.16 20.97
C ASN A 181 -1.31 -19.27 21.82
N LYS A 182 -2.09 -19.99 22.63
CA LYS A 182 -1.56 -20.97 23.58
C LYS A 182 -1.97 -22.40 23.24
N SER A 183 -1.07 -23.35 23.56
CA SER A 183 -1.28 -24.78 23.39
C SER A 183 -2.39 -25.31 24.30
N THR A 184 -2.46 -24.79 25.53
CA THR A 184 -3.44 -25.18 26.55
C THR A 184 -4.58 -24.18 26.54
N VAL A 185 -5.81 -24.69 26.46
CA VAL A 185 -7.03 -23.90 26.31
C VAL A 185 -8.01 -24.28 27.40
N ASP A 186 -8.45 -23.29 28.16
CA ASP A 186 -9.50 -23.40 29.18
C ASP A 186 -10.79 -22.80 28.62
N VAL A 187 -11.89 -23.57 28.68
CA VAL A 187 -13.19 -23.20 28.12
C VAL A 187 -14.28 -23.23 29.19
N VAL A 188 -15.14 -22.21 29.22
CA VAL A 188 -16.28 -22.17 30.14
C VAL A 188 -17.56 -21.70 29.43
N LEU A 189 -18.70 -22.29 29.79
CA LEU A 189 -20.04 -21.83 29.40
C LEU A 189 -20.77 -21.31 30.65
N PRO A 190 -20.87 -19.98 30.86
CA PRO A 190 -21.64 -19.38 31.94
C PRO A 190 -23.15 -19.63 31.77
N ALA A 191 -23.87 -19.78 32.88
CA ALA A 191 -25.32 -20.01 32.86
C ALA A 191 -26.11 -18.84 32.21
N THR A 192 -25.61 -17.62 32.30
CA THR A 192 -26.24 -16.42 31.70
C THR A 192 -26.05 -16.34 30.18
N LEU A 193 -25.14 -17.13 29.61
CA LEU A 193 -24.84 -17.21 28.17
C LEU A 193 -25.36 -18.51 27.55
N TRP A 194 -26.37 -19.12 28.18
CA TRP A 194 -27.08 -20.28 27.65
C TRP A 194 -28.56 -19.95 27.47
N HIS A 195 -28.96 -19.76 26.22
CA HIS A 195 -30.28 -19.28 25.83
C HIS A 195 -31.16 -20.42 25.31
N THR A 196 -32.24 -20.76 26.01
CA THR A 196 -33.12 -21.84 25.57
C THR A 196 -34.57 -21.71 26.04
N ASN A 197 -35.50 -22.20 25.23
CA ASN A 197 -36.91 -22.44 25.60
C ASN A 197 -37.26 -23.94 25.66
N ALA A 198 -36.26 -24.82 25.61
CA ALA A 198 -36.42 -26.26 25.52
C ALA A 198 -35.61 -26.99 26.59
N SER A 199 -35.99 -28.22 26.90
CA SER A 199 -35.27 -29.04 27.90
C SER A 199 -33.98 -29.61 27.31
N VAL A 200 -32.85 -29.32 27.97
CA VAL A 200 -31.52 -29.85 27.67
C VAL A 200 -30.95 -30.51 28.92
N THR A 201 -30.43 -31.72 28.75
CA THR A 201 -29.97 -32.56 29.88
C THR A 201 -28.45 -32.71 29.94
N GLU A 202 -27.76 -32.52 28.82
CA GLU A 202 -26.29 -32.53 28.72
C GLU A 202 -25.86 -31.52 27.65
N ILE A 203 -24.77 -30.81 27.92
CA ILE A 203 -24.00 -30.03 26.93
C ILE A 203 -22.57 -30.55 26.98
N ALA A 204 -21.95 -30.83 25.83
CA ALA A 204 -20.58 -31.33 25.78
C ALA A 204 -19.82 -30.78 24.56
N ILE A 205 -18.49 -30.73 24.66
CA ILE A 205 -17.57 -30.26 23.63
C ILE A 205 -16.52 -31.33 23.31
N ASP A 206 -16.27 -31.57 22.04
CA ASP A 206 -15.07 -32.23 21.53
C ASP A 206 -14.15 -31.18 20.91
N PHE A 207 -12.90 -31.14 21.38
CA PHE A 207 -11.89 -30.14 20.98
C PHE A 207 -11.21 -30.45 19.63
N GLY A 208 -11.56 -31.57 18.98
CA GLY A 208 -10.97 -31.95 17.69
C GLY A 208 -9.53 -32.45 17.80
N ASN A 209 -9.06 -32.75 19.01
CA ASN A 209 -7.70 -33.25 19.28
C ASN A 209 -7.69 -34.74 19.69
N SER A 210 -8.72 -35.50 19.32
CA SER A 210 -8.87 -36.92 19.63
C SER A 210 -9.00 -37.26 21.13
N THR A 211 -9.33 -36.29 21.99
CA THR A 211 -9.58 -36.54 23.43
C THR A 211 -11.05 -36.87 23.75
N GLY A 212 -11.94 -36.78 22.76
CA GLY A 212 -13.37 -37.06 22.90
C GLY A 212 -14.16 -35.94 23.59
N TYR A 213 -15.43 -36.21 23.85
CA TYR A 213 -16.35 -35.24 24.44
C TYR A 213 -16.09 -35.01 25.93
N LYS A 214 -16.01 -33.73 26.33
CA LYS A 214 -16.01 -33.26 27.72
C LYS A 214 -17.33 -32.58 28.04
N ILE A 215 -17.92 -32.91 29.18
CA ILE A 215 -19.18 -32.30 29.64
C ILE A 215 -18.91 -30.86 30.05
N LEU A 216 -19.70 -29.92 29.51
CA LEU A 216 -19.72 -28.53 29.92
C LEU A 216 -20.74 -28.37 31.04
N THR A 217 -20.26 -28.28 32.28
CA THR A 217 -21.11 -27.92 33.43
C THR A 217 -21.10 -26.39 33.58
N ASN A 218 -22.26 -25.79 33.78
CA ASN A 218 -22.40 -24.33 33.85
C ASN A 218 -21.40 -23.70 34.83
N GLY A 219 -20.59 -22.76 34.33
CA GLY A 219 -19.57 -22.05 35.10
C GLY A 219 -18.32 -22.86 35.49
N VAL A 220 -18.20 -24.12 35.06
CA VAL A 220 -17.02 -24.97 35.31
C VAL A 220 -16.12 -24.99 34.09
N VAL A 221 -14.81 -24.86 34.31
CA VAL A 221 -13.80 -24.88 33.25
C VAL A 221 -13.58 -26.30 32.72
N ALA A 222 -13.62 -26.45 31.39
CA ALA A 222 -13.15 -27.61 30.65
C ALA A 222 -11.84 -27.26 29.92
N SER A 223 -10.77 -28.00 30.19
CA SER A 223 -9.44 -27.73 29.62
C SER A 223 -9.06 -28.71 28.52
N THR A 224 -8.21 -28.29 27.59
CA THR A 224 -7.56 -29.17 26.61
C THR A 224 -6.13 -28.68 26.30
N THR A 225 -5.30 -29.55 25.73
CA THR A 225 -3.95 -29.18 25.26
C THR A 225 -3.74 -29.68 23.83
N TYR A 226 -3.18 -28.83 22.99
CA TYR A 226 -2.84 -29.10 21.61
C TYR A 226 -1.33 -29.30 21.47
N THR A 227 -0.92 -30.32 20.70
CA THR A 227 0.49 -30.65 20.48
C THR A 227 1.05 -30.08 19.18
N ALA A 228 0.21 -29.46 18.35
CA ALA A 228 0.61 -28.88 17.06
C ALA A 228 -0.19 -27.61 16.76
N VAL A 229 0.45 -26.66 16.08
CA VAL A 229 -0.25 -25.53 15.46
C VAL A 229 -1.16 -26.04 14.36
N GLY A 230 -2.29 -25.38 14.15
CA GLY A 230 -3.23 -25.79 13.12
C GLY A 230 -4.67 -25.38 13.39
N VAL A 231 -5.54 -25.73 12.45
CA VAL A 231 -6.98 -25.49 12.54
C VAL A 231 -7.65 -26.75 13.06
N TYR A 232 -8.38 -26.61 14.15
CA TYR A 232 -9.13 -27.68 14.81
C TYR A 232 -10.63 -27.38 14.72
N THR A 233 -11.44 -28.43 14.63
CA THR A 233 -12.91 -28.31 14.63
C THR A 233 -13.43 -28.64 16.02
N TRP A 234 -13.91 -27.63 16.74
CA TRP A 234 -14.64 -27.85 17.99
C TRP A 234 -16.06 -28.27 17.65
N THR A 235 -16.47 -29.45 18.12
CA THR A 235 -17.81 -29.99 17.90
C THR A 235 -18.57 -29.99 19.21
N TYR A 236 -19.69 -29.27 19.24
CA TYR A 236 -20.56 -29.22 20.39
C TYR A 236 -21.73 -30.18 20.19
N ARG A 237 -22.20 -30.78 21.28
CA ARG A 237 -23.44 -31.55 21.29
C ARG A 237 -24.30 -31.23 22.49
N ILE A 238 -25.60 -31.38 22.31
CA ILE A 238 -26.59 -31.36 23.40
C ILE A 238 -27.44 -32.62 23.39
N LEU A 239 -27.90 -33.04 24.57
CA LEU A 239 -28.88 -34.13 24.73
C LEU A 239 -30.28 -33.56 25.05
N THR A 240 -31.22 -33.76 24.12
CA THR A 240 -32.61 -33.29 24.24
C THR A 240 -33.57 -34.33 23.68
N GLY A 241 -34.64 -34.65 24.42
CA GLY A 241 -35.61 -35.68 24.00
C GLY A 241 -35.00 -37.05 23.73
N GLY A 242 -33.88 -37.41 24.37
CA GLY A 242 -33.13 -38.64 24.13
C GLY A 242 -32.32 -38.70 22.84
N GLN A 243 -32.19 -37.58 22.12
CA GLN A 243 -31.43 -37.47 20.88
C GLN A 243 -30.30 -36.44 21.02
N TYR A 244 -29.17 -36.72 20.37
CA TYR A 244 -28.08 -35.75 20.28
C TYR A 244 -28.29 -34.78 19.11
N LYS A 245 -28.02 -33.51 19.36
CA LYS A 245 -27.95 -32.45 18.35
C LYS A 245 -26.55 -31.86 18.33
N TYR A 246 -26.07 -31.44 17.16
CA TYR A 246 -24.68 -31.06 16.93
C TYR A 246 -24.54 -29.71 16.22
N CYS A 247 -23.54 -28.94 16.62
CA CYS A 247 -23.03 -27.79 15.88
C CYS A 247 -21.50 -27.78 16.00
N ARG A 248 -20.82 -26.99 15.17
CA ARG A 248 -19.35 -26.98 15.14
C ARG A 248 -18.81 -25.61 14.76
N GLN A 249 -17.61 -25.31 15.25
CA GLN A 249 -16.84 -24.13 14.88
C GLN A 249 -15.40 -24.54 14.55
N LYS A 250 -14.68 -23.68 13.82
CA LYS A 250 -13.24 -23.83 13.64
C LYS A 250 -12.47 -22.90 14.57
N VAL A 251 -11.35 -23.39 15.07
CA VAL A 251 -10.44 -22.67 15.98
C VAL A 251 -9.02 -22.90 15.49
N LYS A 252 -8.21 -21.84 15.39
CA LYS A 252 -6.79 -21.90 15.00
C LYS A 252 -5.91 -21.78 16.22
N ILE A 253 -5.07 -22.78 16.43
CA ILE A 253 -3.95 -22.72 17.36
C ILE A 253 -2.77 -22.12 16.60
N THR A 254 -2.39 -20.90 16.95
CA THR A 254 -1.35 -20.13 16.24
C THR A 254 0.04 -20.39 16.80
N GLN A 255 0.15 -20.83 18.06
CA GLN A 255 1.38 -21.38 18.61
C GLN A 255 1.07 -22.66 19.39
N ALA A 256 1.92 -23.66 19.23
CA ALA A 256 1.95 -24.84 20.07
C ALA A 256 3.25 -24.77 20.84
N ASP A 257 3.17 -24.33 22.11
CA ASP A 257 4.28 -24.19 23.07
C ASP A 257 5.68 -24.43 22.49
N THR A 258 6.19 -23.42 21.80
CA THR A 258 7.61 -23.13 21.84
C THR A 258 7.75 -22.06 22.89
N GLY A 259 7.94 -22.51 24.14
CA GLY A 259 8.25 -21.62 25.25
C GLY A 259 9.21 -20.53 24.79
N MET A 260 8.94 -19.30 25.19
CA MET A 260 9.83 -18.18 24.93
C MET A 260 11.17 -18.54 25.57
N LEU A 261 12.13 -18.93 24.74
CA LEU A 261 13.49 -19.02 25.20
C LEU A 261 13.92 -17.59 25.50
N ALA A 262 14.05 -17.23 26.77
CA ALA A 262 14.79 -16.04 27.13
C ALA A 262 16.11 -16.02 26.34
N ARG A 263 16.56 -14.80 26.00
CA ARG A 263 17.79 -14.57 25.22
C ARG A 263 18.96 -15.39 25.74
N ASN A 264 19.03 -15.54 27.06
CA ASN A 264 19.76 -16.62 27.71
C ASN A 264 18.80 -17.76 28.08
N THR A 265 18.94 -18.92 27.43
CA THR A 265 18.10 -20.10 27.66
C THR A 265 18.11 -20.61 29.11
N ALA A 266 19.13 -20.25 29.90
CA ALA A 266 19.19 -20.53 31.33
C ALA A 266 18.19 -19.71 32.17
N CYS A 267 17.63 -18.62 31.63
CA CYS A 267 16.70 -17.74 32.35
C CYS A 267 15.23 -18.16 32.26
N GLY A 268 14.90 -19.13 31.41
CA GLY A 268 13.54 -19.65 31.24
C GLY A 268 12.61 -18.68 30.50
N GLU A 269 11.32 -18.73 30.81
CA GLU A 269 10.29 -17.86 30.22
C GLU A 269 10.35 -16.43 30.78
N PRO A 270 9.87 -15.41 30.03
CA PRO A 270 9.75 -14.06 30.56
C PRO A 270 8.91 -14.02 31.84
N GLN A 271 9.33 -13.17 32.76
CA GLN A 271 8.56 -12.93 33.97
C GLN A 271 7.46 -11.92 33.69
N VAL A 272 6.26 -12.22 34.19
CA VAL A 272 5.07 -11.39 34.01
C VAL A 272 4.65 -10.81 35.36
N PHE A 273 4.49 -9.49 35.42
CA PHE A 273 4.03 -8.80 36.63
C PHE A 273 2.87 -7.85 36.30
N THR A 274 1.95 -7.65 37.24
CA THR A 274 0.96 -6.57 37.14
C THR A 274 1.35 -5.42 38.04
N ILE A 275 1.42 -4.23 37.46
CA ILE A 275 1.80 -2.99 38.12
C ILE A 275 0.58 -2.06 38.15
N PRO A 276 -0.04 -1.82 39.32
CA PRO A 276 -1.06 -0.79 39.46
C PRO A 276 -0.43 0.61 39.52
N ALA A 277 -1.14 1.61 38.98
CA ALA A 277 -0.75 3.01 39.17
C ALA A 277 -0.82 3.39 40.67
N THR A 278 0.07 4.27 41.10
CA THR A 278 0.06 4.84 42.45
C THR A 278 -0.69 6.18 42.52
N LYS A 279 -1.04 6.73 41.36
CA LYS A 279 -1.74 8.01 41.17
C LYS A 279 -2.98 7.79 40.31
N ALA A 280 -4.08 8.44 40.68
CA ALA A 280 -5.35 8.34 39.95
C ALA A 280 -5.52 9.52 38.99
N TYR A 281 -6.10 9.25 37.82
CA TYR A 281 -6.58 10.28 36.89
C TYR A 281 -8.11 10.25 36.84
N GLN A 282 -8.74 11.38 37.17
CA GLN A 282 -10.19 11.50 37.34
C GLN A 282 -10.78 10.48 38.34
N GLY A 283 -10.06 10.21 39.44
CA GLY A 283 -10.52 9.33 40.52
C GLY A 283 -10.37 7.83 40.25
N LEU A 284 -9.83 7.42 39.10
CA LEU A 284 -9.57 6.02 38.76
C LEU A 284 -8.07 5.76 38.56
N PHE A 285 -7.62 4.59 39.01
CA PHE A 285 -6.25 4.10 38.82
C PHE A 285 -6.18 3.21 37.58
N GLY A 286 -5.09 3.33 36.82
CA GLY A 286 -4.76 2.38 35.75
C GLY A 286 -3.95 1.19 36.28
N SER A 287 -3.69 0.22 35.40
CA SER A 287 -2.69 -0.83 35.64
C SER A 287 -2.11 -1.32 34.31
N ALA A 288 -0.91 -1.90 34.37
CA ALA A 288 -0.27 -2.56 33.23
C ALA A 288 0.18 -3.95 33.62
N THR A 289 0.29 -4.82 32.62
CA THR A 289 1.01 -6.08 32.70
C THR A 289 2.36 -5.89 32.02
N ILE A 290 3.46 -6.10 32.74
CA ILE A 290 4.81 -5.99 32.19
C ILE A 290 5.38 -7.38 31.91
N GLN A 291 6.05 -7.53 30.77
CA GLN A 291 6.85 -8.71 30.42
C GLN A 291 8.33 -8.34 30.54
N VAL A 292 9.08 -9.06 31.37
CA VAL A 292 10.49 -8.79 31.65
C VAL A 292 11.36 -9.89 31.06
N VAL A 293 12.20 -9.51 30.10
CA VAL A 293 13.20 -10.38 29.47
C VAL A 293 14.60 -9.86 29.79
N ARG A 294 15.24 -10.55 30.74
CA ARG A 294 16.64 -10.27 31.12
C ARG A 294 17.61 -10.88 30.12
N GLY A 295 18.74 -10.21 29.95
CA GLY A 295 19.87 -10.64 29.14
C GLY A 295 20.80 -11.59 29.88
N GLY A 296 22.11 -11.32 29.83
CA GLY A 296 23.17 -12.28 30.20
C GLY A 296 23.13 -12.86 31.62
N ALA A 297 22.53 -12.17 32.61
CA ALA A 297 22.40 -12.67 33.99
C ALA A 297 20.92 -12.75 34.43
N CYS A 298 20.44 -13.96 34.71
CA CYS A 298 19.00 -14.23 34.91
C CYS A 298 18.37 -13.63 36.17
N ASN A 299 19.19 -13.20 37.14
CA ASN A 299 18.74 -12.78 38.47
C ASN A 299 18.84 -11.28 38.72
N GLU A 300 19.37 -10.51 37.77
CA GLU A 300 19.70 -9.10 37.92
C GLU A 300 19.10 -8.29 36.78
N LEU A 301 18.42 -7.18 37.08
CA LEU A 301 17.94 -6.25 36.07
C LEU A 301 19.00 -5.17 35.83
N ARG A 302 19.65 -5.16 34.66
CA ARG A 302 20.76 -4.28 34.26
C ARG A 302 20.41 -3.64 32.92
N ASN A 303 20.86 -2.40 32.69
CA ASN A 303 20.59 -1.66 31.44
C ASN A 303 19.10 -1.73 31.01
N PRO A 304 18.14 -1.31 31.85
CA PRO A 304 16.73 -1.50 31.54
C PRO A 304 16.30 -0.61 30.35
N LEU A 305 15.74 -1.25 29.32
CA LEU A 305 14.97 -0.62 28.25
C LEU A 305 13.48 -0.89 28.51
N ILE A 306 12.76 0.16 28.89
CA ILE A 306 11.32 0.13 29.09
C ILE A 306 10.67 0.46 27.73
N VAL A 307 9.92 -0.50 27.18
CA VAL A 307 9.16 -0.33 25.94
C VAL A 307 7.70 -0.10 26.31
N ALA A 308 7.23 1.12 26.15
CA ALA A 308 5.83 1.49 26.31
C ALA A 308 5.10 1.24 24.99
N GLU A 309 4.21 0.26 24.98
CA GLU A 309 3.46 -0.10 23.77
C GLU A 309 2.53 1.02 23.28
N GLY A 310 2.06 0.87 22.06
CA GLY A 310 1.08 1.75 21.44
C GLY A 310 -0.34 1.59 21.98
N LEU A 311 -1.31 1.94 21.14
CA LEU A 311 -2.72 1.74 21.44
C LEU A 311 -3.06 0.24 21.36
N ASP A 312 -3.41 -0.35 22.49
CA ASP A 312 -3.99 -1.70 22.57
C ASP A 312 -5.52 -1.59 22.58
N THR A 313 -6.16 -2.07 21.51
CA THR A 313 -7.60 -1.99 21.26
C THR A 313 -8.37 -3.19 21.81
N GLY A 314 -7.69 -4.32 22.02
CA GLY A 314 -8.31 -5.60 22.36
C GLY A 314 -9.25 -6.16 21.27
N LEU A 315 -9.14 -5.68 20.03
CA LEU A 315 -10.00 -6.07 18.90
C LEU A 315 -9.50 -7.30 18.16
N LEU A 316 -8.23 -7.70 18.26
CA LEU A 316 -7.67 -8.79 17.45
C LEU A 316 -8.23 -10.19 17.79
N GLY A 317 -9.04 -10.31 18.85
CA GLY A 317 -9.78 -11.53 19.20
C GLY A 317 -8.91 -12.78 19.34
N GLN A 318 -7.64 -12.59 19.67
CA GLN A 318 -6.70 -13.66 19.93
C GLN A 318 -6.69 -14.00 21.43
N GLY A 319 -6.88 -15.27 21.75
CA GLY A 319 -6.90 -15.76 23.12
C GLY A 319 -5.51 -16.15 23.57
N GLY A 320 -5.12 -15.72 24.76
CA GLY A 320 -3.82 -16.04 25.36
C GLY A 320 -2.69 -15.07 25.01
N THR A 321 -2.98 -13.99 24.27
CA THR A 321 -2.11 -12.80 24.24
C THR A 321 -2.43 -11.88 25.42
N ILE A 322 -1.47 -11.02 25.79
CA ILE A 322 -1.66 -10.03 26.86
C ILE A 322 -2.36 -8.77 26.30
N GLY A 323 -2.22 -8.51 25.00
CA GLY A 323 -2.85 -7.41 24.25
C GLY A 323 -2.78 -7.60 22.73
N ASP A 324 -3.10 -6.55 21.97
CA ASP A 324 -2.96 -6.53 20.50
C ASP A 324 -1.49 -6.59 20.04
N SER A 325 -0.59 -6.04 20.85
CA SER A 325 0.85 -6.18 20.71
C SER A 325 1.45 -6.79 21.97
N ASP A 326 2.53 -7.52 21.82
CA ASP A 326 3.32 -8.06 22.92
C ASP A 326 4.82 -7.98 22.61
N ILE A 327 5.64 -8.41 23.56
CA ILE A 327 7.09 -8.42 23.39
C ILE A 327 7.56 -9.26 22.17
N ASN A 328 6.81 -10.27 21.73
CA ASN A 328 7.16 -11.08 20.56
C ASN A 328 6.96 -10.26 19.29
N SER A 329 5.84 -9.54 19.18
CA SER A 329 5.61 -8.64 18.04
C SER A 329 6.67 -7.52 17.97
N PHE A 330 7.14 -7.03 19.12
CA PHE A 330 8.25 -6.08 19.17
C PHE A 330 9.57 -6.70 18.67
N PHE A 331 9.93 -7.89 19.13
CA PHE A 331 11.12 -8.60 18.64
C PHE A 331 11.02 -8.94 17.16
N GLN A 332 9.84 -9.31 16.67
CA GLN A 332 9.63 -9.53 15.24
C GLN A 332 9.84 -8.25 14.43
N SER A 333 9.39 -7.08 14.92
CA SER A 333 9.65 -5.78 14.27
C SER A 333 11.15 -5.46 14.22
N VAL A 334 11.89 -5.79 15.29
CA VAL A 334 13.36 -5.63 15.34
C VAL A 334 14.07 -6.60 14.39
N ASP A 335 13.68 -7.88 14.33
CA ASP A 335 14.23 -8.89 13.41
C ASP A 335 13.97 -8.51 11.94
N ASN A 336 12.74 -8.08 11.63
CA ASN A 336 12.37 -7.59 10.30
C ASN A 336 13.12 -6.30 9.89
N SER A 337 13.80 -5.63 10.83
CA SER A 337 14.61 -4.46 10.49
C SER A 337 15.86 -4.84 9.70
N GLU A 338 16.36 -6.07 9.81
CA GLU A 338 17.66 -6.49 9.27
C GLU A 338 18.86 -5.68 9.81
N SER A 339 18.68 -4.98 10.94
CA SER A 339 19.73 -4.27 11.66
C SER A 339 20.41 -5.21 12.66
N VAL A 340 21.58 -5.73 12.26
CA VAL A 340 22.38 -6.66 13.07
C VAL A 340 22.74 -6.07 14.43
N GLU A 341 23.10 -4.79 14.47
CA GLU A 341 23.45 -4.08 15.69
C GLU A 341 22.25 -3.91 16.62
N LEU A 342 21.06 -3.58 16.10
CA LEU A 342 19.85 -3.47 16.90
C LEU A 342 19.43 -4.83 17.46
N GLU A 343 19.47 -5.88 16.63
CA GLU A 343 19.25 -7.25 17.06
C GLU A 343 20.23 -7.65 18.18
N ASN A 344 21.51 -7.25 18.09
CA ASN A 344 22.51 -7.56 19.12
C ASN A 344 22.24 -6.88 20.47
N PHE A 345 21.62 -5.71 20.49
CA PHE A 345 21.21 -5.04 21.73
C PHE A 345 19.93 -5.61 22.34
N LEU A 346 18.98 -6.03 21.50
CA LEU A 346 17.59 -6.27 21.90
C LEU A 346 17.15 -7.74 21.84
N ILE A 347 17.74 -8.57 20.97
CA ILE A 347 17.34 -9.96 20.70
C ILE A 347 18.47 -10.95 20.98
N ASN A 348 19.68 -10.73 20.44
CA ASN A 348 20.77 -11.70 20.56
C ASN A 348 21.44 -11.61 21.93
N ASN A 349 21.96 -12.75 22.41
CA ASN A 349 22.69 -12.82 23.67
C ASN A 349 24.15 -12.40 23.47
N THR A 350 24.42 -11.10 23.60
CA THR A 350 25.77 -10.52 23.46
C THR A 350 26.25 -9.93 24.80
N ALA A 351 27.53 -9.53 24.88
CA ALA A 351 28.08 -8.90 26.08
C ALA A 351 27.57 -7.47 26.34
N VAL A 352 26.83 -6.89 25.40
CA VAL A 352 26.29 -5.53 25.45
C VAL A 352 24.79 -5.61 25.19
N ASP A 353 24.01 -5.82 26.25
CA ASP A 353 22.57 -6.04 26.15
C ASP A 353 21.76 -5.08 27.03
N TYR A 354 20.54 -4.79 26.55
CA TYR A 354 19.49 -4.15 27.33
C TYR A 354 18.57 -5.22 27.91
N ASP A 355 18.14 -5.09 29.16
CA ASP A 355 17.02 -5.87 29.68
C ASP A 355 15.70 -5.23 29.23
N ILE A 356 14.83 -6.00 28.57
CA ILE A 356 13.57 -5.46 28.03
C ILE A 356 12.47 -5.57 29.08
N ILE A 357 11.81 -4.45 29.35
CA ILE A 357 10.57 -4.35 30.12
C ILE A 357 9.50 -3.86 29.16
N TYR A 358 8.76 -4.80 28.57
CA TYR A 358 7.65 -4.47 27.68
C TYR A 358 6.40 -4.19 28.52
N VAL A 359 5.82 -3.00 28.38
CA VAL A 359 4.67 -2.54 29.15
C VAL A 359 3.41 -2.69 28.31
N ASN A 360 2.54 -3.60 28.71
CA ASN A 360 1.23 -3.77 28.11
C ASN A 360 0.12 -3.19 29.00
N TRP A 361 -0.69 -2.28 28.46
CA TRP A 361 -1.74 -1.59 29.20
C TRP A 361 -2.93 -2.53 29.42
N ASN A 362 -3.35 -2.75 30.67
CA ASN A 362 -4.57 -3.53 30.92
C ASN A 362 -5.84 -2.84 30.36
N ASN A 363 -5.75 -1.54 30.03
CA ASN A 363 -6.73 -0.80 29.25
C ASN A 363 -6.02 0.23 28.35
N GLY A 364 -5.47 -0.21 27.21
CA GLY A 364 -4.75 0.66 26.26
C GLY A 364 -5.59 1.81 25.68
N THR A 365 -6.92 1.65 25.65
CA THR A 365 -7.86 2.67 25.14
C THR A 365 -8.23 3.78 26.16
N ASP A 366 -7.77 3.68 27.41
CA ASP A 366 -8.06 4.66 28.47
C ASP A 366 -7.35 6.02 28.25
N PHE A 367 -7.60 7.00 29.12
CA PHE A 367 -6.93 8.30 29.05
C PHE A 367 -5.40 8.15 29.05
N ILE A 368 -4.72 8.87 28.16
CA ILE A 368 -3.25 8.87 28.07
C ILE A 368 -2.61 9.26 29.41
N GLN A 369 -3.20 10.20 30.15
CA GLN A 369 -2.75 10.57 31.50
C GLN A 369 -2.82 9.40 32.49
N ARG A 370 -3.85 8.55 32.40
CA ARG A 370 -3.99 7.40 33.29
C ARG A 370 -2.94 6.35 32.98
N ASN A 371 -2.68 6.08 31.69
CA ASN A 371 -1.59 5.19 31.27
C ASN A 371 -0.21 5.77 31.63
N ALA A 372 -0.05 7.10 31.60
CA ALA A 372 1.18 7.76 32.06
C ALA A 372 1.44 7.53 33.56
N TYR A 373 0.42 7.63 34.41
CA TYR A 373 0.56 7.33 35.85
C TYR A 373 0.86 5.85 36.14
N VAL A 374 0.47 4.95 35.24
CA VAL A 374 0.92 3.55 35.29
C VAL A 374 2.40 3.45 34.92
N LEU A 375 2.84 4.14 33.86
CA LEU A 375 4.25 4.14 33.46
C LEU A 375 5.17 4.72 34.54
N GLU A 376 4.73 5.74 35.28
CA GLU A 376 5.44 6.25 36.47
C GLU A 376 5.67 5.13 37.50
N ALA A 377 4.63 4.32 37.77
CA ALA A 377 4.72 3.19 38.68
C ALA A 377 5.64 2.08 38.15
N VAL A 378 5.64 1.85 36.82
CA VAL A 378 6.57 0.90 36.18
C VAL A 378 8.01 1.39 36.28
N ILE A 379 8.29 2.65 35.97
CA ILE A 379 9.63 3.25 36.10
C ILE A 379 10.12 3.13 37.55
N LYS A 380 9.24 3.43 38.52
CA LYS A 380 9.55 3.26 39.94
C LYS A 380 9.88 1.80 40.26
N TRP A 381 9.06 0.85 39.80
CA TRP A 381 9.30 -0.57 40.00
C TRP A 381 10.65 -1.01 39.40
N VAL A 382 10.98 -0.56 38.18
CA VAL A 382 12.28 -0.83 37.54
C VAL A 382 13.43 -0.26 38.37
N ASN A 383 13.32 0.98 38.85
CA ASN A 383 14.35 1.60 39.68
C ASN A 383 14.56 0.88 41.02
N ASP A 384 13.47 0.37 41.62
CA ASP A 384 13.52 -0.36 42.88
C ASP A 384 14.09 -1.79 42.70
N ASN A 385 14.12 -2.34 41.47
CA ASN A 385 14.57 -3.70 41.17
C ASN A 385 15.86 -3.80 40.32
N LYS A 386 16.33 -2.70 39.72
CA LYS A 386 17.54 -2.70 38.91
C LYS A 386 18.80 -2.71 39.77
N THR A 387 19.83 -3.34 39.24
CA THR A 387 21.16 -3.46 39.84
C THR A 387 22.17 -2.62 39.06
N GLY A 388 23.07 -1.94 39.78
CA GLY A 388 24.05 -1.03 39.18
C GLY A 388 23.53 0.41 39.07
N SER A 389 24.28 1.25 38.36
CA SER A 389 24.02 2.70 38.23
C SER A 389 23.52 3.13 36.85
N ASN A 390 23.22 2.18 35.97
CA ASN A 390 22.80 2.50 34.62
C ASN A 390 21.36 3.02 34.62
N LYS A 391 21.17 4.17 33.98
CA LYS A 391 19.87 4.82 33.87
C LYS A 391 18.97 4.04 32.91
N ASN A 392 17.67 4.20 33.10
CA ASN A 392 16.67 3.61 32.21
C ASN A 392 16.72 4.27 30.84
N VAL A 393 16.37 3.51 29.81
CA VAL A 393 15.93 4.04 28.52
C VAL A 393 14.43 3.78 28.40
N VAL A 394 13.66 4.76 27.94
CA VAL A 394 12.22 4.61 27.71
C VAL A 394 11.94 4.83 26.23
N LEU A 395 11.52 3.77 25.54
CA LEU A 395 11.05 3.81 24.16
C LEU A 395 9.53 3.75 24.16
N GLY A 396 8.89 4.77 23.62
CA GLY A 396 7.44 4.80 23.44
C GLY A 396 7.05 4.61 21.98
N GLN A 397 6.31 3.56 21.68
CA GLN A 397 5.79 3.29 20.34
C GLN A 397 4.41 3.94 20.17
N SER A 398 4.19 4.72 19.12
CA SER A 398 2.89 5.35 18.84
C SER A 398 2.37 6.13 20.06
N MET A 399 1.15 5.84 20.54
CA MET A 399 0.59 6.38 21.79
C MET A 399 1.56 6.28 22.98
N GLY A 400 2.35 5.20 23.07
CA GLY A 400 3.35 5.00 24.12
C GLY A 400 4.39 6.12 24.20
N GLY A 401 4.70 6.80 23.08
CA GLY A 401 5.53 8.00 23.08
C GLY A 401 4.88 9.19 23.80
N LEU A 402 3.57 9.38 23.62
CA LEU A 402 2.81 10.40 24.36
C LEU A 402 2.77 10.08 25.86
N VAL A 403 2.54 8.80 26.18
CA VAL A 403 2.53 8.29 27.56
C VAL A 403 3.88 8.51 28.23
N ALA A 404 4.98 8.16 27.56
CA ALA A 404 6.35 8.34 28.05
C ALA A 404 6.72 9.82 28.24
N ARG A 405 6.41 10.67 27.24
CA ARG A 405 6.59 12.13 27.34
C ARG A 405 5.87 12.68 28.58
N TYR A 406 4.60 12.30 28.77
CA TYR A 406 3.80 12.77 29.90
C TYR A 406 4.33 12.24 31.25
N ALA A 407 4.57 10.93 31.37
CA ALA A 407 5.02 10.32 32.62
C ALA A 407 6.36 10.88 33.10
N LEU A 408 7.36 10.95 32.21
CA LEU A 408 8.68 11.49 32.56
C LEU A 408 8.58 12.95 32.98
N ARG A 409 7.82 13.76 32.24
CA ARG A 409 7.64 15.17 32.54
C ARG A 409 6.85 15.40 33.84
N ASP A 410 5.86 14.57 34.14
CA ASP A 410 5.10 14.65 35.39
C ASP A 410 5.98 14.31 36.59
N MET A 411 6.81 13.27 36.48
CA MET A 411 7.79 12.92 37.51
C MET A 411 8.74 14.09 37.79
N GLU A 412 9.29 14.74 36.76
CA GLU A 412 10.15 15.92 36.90
C GLU A 412 9.45 17.09 37.58
N ASN A 413 8.23 17.42 37.13
CA ASN A 413 7.45 18.53 37.67
C ASN A 413 7.07 18.32 39.15
N ASN A 414 6.98 17.06 39.58
CA ASN A 414 6.72 16.67 40.97
C ASN A 414 8.01 16.36 41.78
N GLY A 415 9.20 16.59 41.20
CA GLY A 415 10.48 16.40 41.88
C GLY A 415 10.89 14.94 42.08
N PHE A 416 10.27 14.00 41.36
CA PHE A 416 10.68 12.60 41.34
C PHE A 416 11.82 12.38 40.35
N ASN A 417 12.92 11.80 40.84
CA ASN A 417 13.99 11.32 39.97
C ASN A 417 13.53 10.01 39.30
N HIS A 418 13.24 10.06 38.01
CA HIS A 418 12.84 8.89 37.22
C HIS A 418 14.04 8.01 36.81
N ASP A 419 15.28 8.48 37.03
CA ASP A 419 16.53 7.80 36.72
C ASP A 419 16.60 7.22 35.29
N THR A 420 16.18 8.05 34.33
CA THR A 420 16.13 7.76 32.88
C THR A 420 17.10 8.68 32.16
N SER A 421 17.88 8.18 31.21
CA SER A 421 18.83 8.98 30.41
C SER A 421 18.26 9.38 29.06
N LEU A 422 17.45 8.51 28.46
CA LEU A 422 17.00 8.63 27.07
C LEU A 422 15.50 8.35 26.96
N TYR A 423 14.79 9.26 26.31
CA TYR A 423 13.42 9.12 25.86
C TYR A 423 13.40 9.02 24.33
N ILE A 424 12.84 7.92 23.81
CA ILE A 424 12.75 7.62 22.39
C ILE A 424 11.27 7.64 21.98
N SER A 425 10.93 8.56 21.08
CA SER A 425 9.60 8.67 20.48
C SER A 425 9.57 7.93 19.14
N HIS A 426 8.94 6.77 19.07
CA HIS A 426 8.80 6.02 17.82
C HIS A 426 7.42 6.26 17.20
N ASP A 427 7.40 7.12 16.19
CA ASP A 427 6.24 7.49 15.37
C ASP A 427 5.02 7.90 16.21
N ALA A 428 5.25 8.64 17.29
CA ALA A 428 4.21 9.02 18.23
C ALA A 428 3.40 10.23 17.72
N PRO A 429 2.06 10.24 17.84
CA PRO A 429 1.22 11.30 17.31
C PRO A 429 1.21 12.55 18.21
N HIS A 430 2.36 13.24 18.36
CA HIS A 430 2.48 14.41 19.25
C HIS A 430 1.49 15.52 18.90
N GLN A 431 1.21 15.74 17.60
CA GLN A 431 0.18 16.69 17.14
C GLN A 431 -1.11 16.00 16.68
N GLY A 432 -1.23 14.69 16.88
CA GLY A 432 -2.38 13.88 16.54
C GLY A 432 -2.17 12.89 15.39
N ALA A 433 -3.08 11.93 15.31
CA ALA A 433 -3.17 10.92 14.26
C ALA A 433 -4.39 11.20 13.37
N HIS A 434 -4.43 10.60 12.18
CA HIS A 434 -5.50 10.78 11.22
C HIS A 434 -6.11 9.45 10.80
N ILE A 435 -7.44 9.38 10.84
CA ILE A 435 -8.21 8.36 10.12
C ILE A 435 -9.15 9.13 9.20
N PRO A 436 -9.24 8.76 7.90
CA PRO A 436 -10.12 9.44 6.95
C PRO A 436 -11.53 9.63 7.52
N LEU A 437 -12.01 10.87 7.49
CA LEU A 437 -13.27 11.22 8.15
C LEU A 437 -14.47 10.48 7.54
N GLY A 438 -14.38 10.10 6.25
CA GLY A 438 -15.34 9.23 5.58
C GLY A 438 -15.45 7.85 6.24
N ILE A 439 -14.31 7.25 6.61
CA ILE A 439 -14.23 5.95 7.29
C ILE A 439 -14.82 6.04 8.71
N LEU A 440 -14.49 7.10 9.47
CA LEU A 440 -15.07 7.32 10.80
C LEU A 440 -16.59 7.53 10.74
N ASN A 441 -17.09 8.25 9.73
CA ASN A 441 -18.53 8.41 9.51
C ASN A 441 -19.21 7.09 9.14
N MET A 442 -18.55 6.26 8.32
CA MET A 442 -19.02 4.92 8.00
C MET A 442 -19.13 4.04 9.24
N ALA A 443 -18.06 3.97 10.03
CA ALA A 443 -18.01 3.23 11.29
C ALA A 443 -19.16 3.65 12.21
N ARG A 444 -19.25 4.96 12.50
CA ARG A 444 -20.22 5.50 13.44
C ARG A 444 -21.66 5.35 12.94
N HIS A 445 -21.91 5.62 11.66
CA HIS A 445 -23.25 5.42 11.10
C HIS A 445 -23.65 3.96 11.29
N THR A 446 -22.81 3.00 10.91
CA THR A 446 -23.23 1.60 10.85
C THR A 446 -23.45 0.96 12.23
N VAL A 447 -22.71 1.37 13.27
CA VAL A 447 -22.92 0.87 14.65
C VAL A 447 -24.13 1.52 15.35
N ASN A 448 -24.58 2.69 14.88
CA ASN A 448 -25.72 3.41 15.44
C ASN A 448 -27.06 3.06 14.80
N GLU A 449 -27.09 2.25 13.74
CA GLU A 449 -28.33 1.87 13.06
C GLU A 449 -28.93 0.60 13.67
N PHE A 450 -30.20 0.72 14.10
CA PHE A 450 -30.99 -0.34 14.71
C PHE A 450 -32.34 -0.47 14.01
N ILE A 451 -32.89 -1.69 14.03
CA ILE A 451 -34.25 -1.97 13.59
C ILE A 451 -35.05 -2.42 14.81
N GLN A 452 -36.24 -1.85 14.99
CA GLN A 452 -37.16 -2.28 16.03
C GLN A 452 -37.79 -3.63 15.68
N THR A 453 -37.92 -4.56 16.62
CA THR A 453 -38.69 -5.80 16.38
C THR A 453 -40.15 -5.47 16.09
N ALA A 454 -40.87 -6.36 15.42
CA ALA A 454 -42.29 -6.17 15.14
C ALA A 454 -43.12 -5.99 16.43
N LEU A 455 -42.75 -6.56 17.57
CA LEU A 455 -43.43 -6.30 18.85
C LEU A 455 -43.15 -4.91 19.45
N GLY A 456 -42.15 -4.19 18.96
CA GLY A 456 -41.80 -2.85 19.44
C GLY A 456 -40.94 -2.82 20.71
N ASN A 457 -40.61 -3.97 21.30
CA ASN A 457 -40.02 -4.08 22.64
C ASN A 457 -38.50 -4.26 22.65
N ILE A 458 -37.89 -4.68 21.54
CA ILE A 458 -36.45 -4.93 21.41
C ILE A 458 -35.95 -4.20 20.16
N THR A 459 -34.72 -3.69 20.20
CA THR A 459 -34.01 -3.15 19.04
C THR A 459 -32.86 -4.08 18.67
N ILE A 460 -32.71 -4.35 17.37
CA ILE A 460 -31.68 -5.23 16.82
C ILE A 460 -30.74 -4.37 15.98
N PRO A 461 -29.43 -4.45 16.19
CA PRO A 461 -28.48 -3.68 15.40
C PRO A 461 -28.47 -4.17 13.94
N VAL A 462 -28.46 -3.22 13.00
CA VAL A 462 -28.51 -3.51 11.55
C VAL A 462 -27.29 -4.30 11.10
N ASN A 463 -26.13 -4.02 11.70
CA ASN A 463 -24.90 -4.74 11.41
C ASN A 463 -24.90 -6.19 11.93
N GLY A 464 -26.00 -6.73 12.49
CA GLY A 464 -26.11 -8.13 12.93
C GLY A 464 -25.16 -8.57 14.06
N VAL A 465 -24.32 -7.64 14.55
CA VAL A 465 -23.14 -7.77 15.42
C VAL A 465 -22.25 -8.99 15.17
N GLY A 466 -21.29 -8.87 14.26
CA GLY A 466 -20.03 -9.63 14.37
C GLY A 466 -19.14 -8.87 15.35
N ASN A 467 -18.67 -9.51 16.43
CA ASN A 467 -17.57 -8.98 17.23
C ASN A 467 -16.36 -9.86 17.00
N VAL A 468 -15.18 -9.29 16.78
CA VAL A 468 -13.92 -10.04 16.93
C VAL A 468 -13.53 -9.89 18.39
N GLY A 469 -13.32 -11.01 19.09
CA GLY A 469 -12.83 -11.01 20.48
C GLY A 469 -13.81 -10.53 21.57
N LEU A 470 -14.86 -9.77 21.21
CA LEU A 470 -15.89 -9.10 22.02
C LEU A 470 -15.77 -7.57 22.14
N ALA A 471 -14.71 -6.94 21.66
CA ALA A 471 -14.67 -5.48 21.56
C ALA A 471 -15.56 -4.99 20.39
N THR A 472 -16.34 -3.93 20.61
CA THR A 472 -17.22 -3.32 19.60
C THR A 472 -16.51 -2.11 19.01
N ILE A 473 -16.67 -1.86 17.71
CA ILE A 473 -16.16 -0.65 17.04
C ILE A 473 -16.63 0.62 17.78
N ASP A 474 -17.85 0.64 18.31
CA ASP A 474 -18.38 1.77 19.09
C ASP A 474 -17.56 2.07 20.36
N ASN A 475 -17.09 1.03 21.07
CA ASN A 475 -16.23 1.21 22.25
C ASN A 475 -14.90 1.87 21.85
N LEU A 476 -14.39 1.56 20.66
CA LEU A 476 -13.15 2.11 20.13
C LEU A 476 -13.35 3.58 19.70
N LEU A 477 -14.42 3.89 18.98
CA LEU A 477 -14.71 5.25 18.53
C LEU A 477 -14.90 6.23 19.71
N ASP A 478 -15.42 5.75 20.84
CA ASP A 478 -15.62 6.54 22.06
C ASP A 478 -14.46 6.44 23.07
N ALA A 479 -13.40 5.70 22.75
CA ALA A 479 -12.27 5.53 23.64
C ALA A 479 -11.55 6.87 23.93
N PRO A 480 -11.21 7.16 25.20
CA PRO A 480 -10.50 8.39 25.55
C PRO A 480 -9.18 8.59 24.79
N ALA A 481 -8.27 7.61 24.76
CA ALA A 481 -6.99 7.75 24.07
C ALA A 481 -7.16 8.08 22.58
N ILE A 482 -8.12 7.43 21.92
CA ILE A 482 -8.41 7.66 20.50
C ILE A 482 -8.91 9.08 20.29
N ASN A 483 -9.87 9.53 21.10
CA ASN A 483 -10.39 10.89 20.99
C ASN A 483 -9.36 11.98 21.37
N GLN A 484 -8.33 11.63 22.16
CA GLN A 484 -7.18 12.50 22.43
C GLN A 484 -6.21 12.56 21.25
N MET A 485 -5.96 11.43 20.58
CA MET A 485 -4.99 11.35 19.48
C MET A 485 -5.56 11.80 18.13
N LEU A 486 -6.78 11.42 17.76
CA LEU A 486 -7.31 11.70 16.43
C LEU A 486 -7.58 13.19 16.22
N LEU A 487 -7.05 13.75 15.12
CA LEU A 487 -7.25 15.14 14.72
C LEU A 487 -8.74 15.50 14.58
N ASN A 488 -9.53 14.55 14.06
CA ASN A 488 -10.97 14.63 13.95
C ASN A 488 -11.59 13.29 14.34
N THR A 489 -12.73 13.36 15.02
CA THR A 489 -13.55 12.21 15.40
C THR A 489 -14.99 12.45 14.99
N VAL A 490 -15.81 11.40 15.05
CA VAL A 490 -17.25 11.49 14.82
C VAL A 490 -17.96 11.08 16.11
N ASP A 491 -18.70 12.02 16.72
CA ASP A 491 -19.41 11.79 17.97
C ASP A 491 -20.57 10.80 17.81
N THR A 492 -21.21 10.42 18.92
CA THR A 492 -22.35 9.48 18.91
C THR A 492 -23.55 9.97 18.10
N ASN A 493 -23.64 11.28 17.81
CA ASN A 493 -24.71 11.86 16.98
C ASN A 493 -24.33 11.91 15.49
N GLY A 494 -23.13 11.44 15.13
CA GLY A 494 -22.62 11.48 13.77
C GLY A 494 -22.06 12.84 13.35
N ASN A 495 -21.71 13.72 14.29
CA ASN A 495 -21.08 15.01 14.00
C ASN A 495 -19.56 14.93 14.11
N ARG A 496 -18.86 15.60 13.19
CA ARG A 496 -17.42 15.82 13.31
C ARG A 496 -17.12 16.64 14.57
N THR A 497 -16.13 16.21 15.36
CA THR A 497 -15.63 16.95 16.52
C THR A 497 -14.13 16.74 16.73
N ASN A 498 -13.47 17.72 17.35
CA ASN A 498 -12.07 17.68 17.74
C ASN A 498 -11.85 18.25 19.15
N THR A 499 -12.91 18.35 19.96
CA THR A 499 -12.88 19.01 21.28
C THR A 499 -11.94 18.31 22.26
N VAL A 500 -12.02 16.96 22.34
CA VAL A 500 -11.16 16.16 23.23
C VAL A 500 -9.70 16.27 22.80
N HIS A 501 -9.44 16.11 21.50
CA HIS A 501 -8.13 16.29 20.89
C HIS A 501 -7.55 17.68 21.18
N THR A 502 -8.29 18.76 20.92
CA THR A 502 -7.83 20.14 21.15
C THR A 502 -7.52 20.40 22.63
N THR A 503 -8.35 19.87 23.54
CA THR A 503 -8.13 19.98 24.99
C THR A 503 -6.84 19.27 25.40
N TRP A 504 -6.65 18.03 24.91
CA TRP A 504 -5.45 17.25 25.14
C TRP A 504 -4.19 17.91 24.57
N GLN A 505 -4.24 18.40 23.33
CA GLN A 505 -3.13 19.10 22.70
C GLN A 505 -2.73 20.36 23.47
N ASN A 506 -3.70 21.11 24.00
CA ASN A 506 -3.42 22.25 24.87
C ASN A 506 -2.71 21.83 26.17
N GLU A 507 -3.16 20.74 26.81
CA GLU A 507 -2.53 20.18 28.01
C GLU A 507 -1.10 19.72 27.71
N LEU A 508 -0.91 18.83 26.74
CA LEU A 508 0.38 18.23 26.38
C LEU A 508 1.42 19.30 26.01
N ARG A 509 1.00 20.33 25.28
CA ARG A 509 1.85 21.45 24.89
C ARG A 509 2.28 22.30 26.09
N GLN A 510 1.36 22.61 27.02
CA GLN A 510 1.70 23.33 28.25
C GLN A 510 2.58 22.50 29.18
N PHE A 511 2.42 21.18 29.19
CA PHE A 511 3.20 20.27 30.00
C PHE A 511 4.67 20.21 29.55
N GLY A 512 4.89 20.26 28.23
CA GLY A 512 6.20 20.30 27.60
C GLY A 512 6.84 18.92 27.43
N TYR A 513 8.17 18.91 27.27
CA TYR A 513 8.99 17.71 27.15
C TYR A 513 9.75 17.45 28.44
N PRO A 514 10.12 16.20 28.75
CA PRO A 514 11.06 15.91 29.84
C PRO A 514 12.40 16.62 29.57
N GLN A 515 13.00 17.15 30.63
CA GLN A 515 14.20 17.98 30.62
C GLN A 515 15.42 17.27 31.23
N GLN A 516 15.22 16.16 31.93
CA GLN A 516 16.28 15.34 32.54
C GLN A 516 16.71 14.17 31.65
N THR A 517 16.10 14.04 30.46
CA THR A 517 16.42 13.06 29.43
C THR A 517 16.97 13.74 28.17
N ARG A 518 17.81 13.02 27.43
CA ARG A 518 17.97 13.28 25.99
C ARG A 518 16.72 12.76 25.29
N ASN A 519 16.12 13.57 24.44
CA ASN A 519 14.87 13.25 23.74
C ASN A 519 15.17 13.04 22.27
N ILE A 520 14.83 11.89 21.71
CA ILE A 520 14.99 11.60 20.28
C ILE A 520 13.69 11.11 19.64
N ALA A 521 13.56 11.28 18.32
CA ALA A 521 12.38 10.83 17.59
C ALA A 521 12.72 10.04 16.31
N LEU A 522 11.97 8.98 16.08
CA LEU A 522 11.96 8.23 14.82
C LEU A 522 10.59 8.42 14.19
N SER A 523 10.52 9.01 13.00
CA SER A 523 9.28 9.08 12.23
C SER A 523 9.30 8.04 11.11
N ASN A 524 8.17 7.36 10.90
CA ASN A 524 8.00 6.42 9.78
C ASN A 524 7.67 7.13 8.45
N ALA A 525 7.58 8.46 8.44
CA ALA A 525 7.43 9.26 7.23
C ALA A 525 8.62 9.08 6.27
N SER A 526 8.38 9.19 4.98
CA SER A 526 9.40 9.19 3.94
C SER A 526 10.45 10.28 4.17
N HIS A 527 11.72 9.90 4.14
CA HIS A 527 12.85 10.82 4.19
C HIS A 527 12.85 11.84 3.03
N CYS A 528 12.27 11.46 1.90
CA CYS A 528 12.15 12.32 0.74
C CYS A 528 10.87 13.17 0.71
N ALA A 529 10.05 13.07 1.75
CA ALA A 529 8.73 13.68 1.82
C ALA A 529 7.82 13.22 0.65
N SER A 530 7.90 11.94 0.29
CA SER A 530 7.03 11.33 -0.72
C SER A 530 5.59 11.27 -0.23
N SER A 531 4.63 11.64 -1.08
CA SER A 531 3.20 11.50 -0.78
C SER A 531 2.79 10.02 -0.68
N GLN A 532 1.58 9.76 -0.17
CA GLN A 532 1.00 8.41 -0.18
C GLN A 532 0.54 7.95 -1.58
N GLY A 533 0.57 8.84 -2.58
CA GLY A 533 0.15 8.55 -3.95
C GLY A 533 -1.37 8.58 -4.16
N LEU A 534 -2.14 9.12 -3.21
CA LEU A 534 -3.59 9.25 -3.33
C LEU A 534 -3.99 10.41 -4.25
N VAL A 535 -5.08 10.20 -4.98
CA VAL A 535 -5.73 11.24 -5.80
C VAL A 535 -6.76 11.99 -4.97
N SER A 536 -6.95 13.28 -5.27
CA SER A 536 -7.96 14.14 -4.62
C SER A 536 -9.35 13.49 -4.62
N ASN A 537 -9.97 13.39 -3.43
CA ASN A 537 -11.29 12.78 -3.22
C ASN A 537 -11.41 11.30 -3.69
N GLN A 538 -10.28 10.58 -3.75
CA GLN A 538 -10.26 9.16 -4.11
C GLN A 538 -11.15 8.34 -3.17
N GLU A 539 -11.85 7.37 -3.73
CA GLU A 539 -12.59 6.35 -2.95
C GLU A 539 -11.56 5.44 -2.26
N LEU A 540 -11.62 5.42 -0.93
CA LEU A 540 -10.78 4.57 -0.09
C LEU A 540 -11.48 3.25 0.23
N VAL A 541 -12.80 3.29 0.31
CA VAL A 541 -13.65 2.12 0.54
C VAL A 541 -14.91 2.28 -0.29
N THR A 542 -15.26 1.26 -1.06
CA THR A 542 -16.53 1.16 -1.77
C THR A 542 -17.13 -0.24 -1.59
N VAL A 543 -18.39 -0.29 -1.15
CA VAL A 543 -19.22 -1.50 -1.16
C VAL A 543 -20.52 -1.20 -1.86
N THR A 544 -20.82 -1.94 -2.92
CA THR A 544 -22.08 -1.78 -3.67
C THR A 544 -22.61 -3.13 -4.08
N GLY A 545 -23.93 -3.29 -4.16
CA GLY A 545 -24.52 -4.49 -4.75
C GLY A 545 -25.82 -4.90 -4.08
N ASN A 546 -26.33 -6.05 -4.51
CA ASN A 546 -27.60 -6.59 -4.07
C ASN A 546 -27.52 -8.09 -3.77
N GLY A 547 -27.60 -8.47 -2.50
CA GLY A 547 -27.39 -9.84 -2.04
C GLY A 547 -28.12 -10.13 -0.73
N GLY A 548 -27.71 -11.15 0.02
CA GLY A 548 -28.34 -11.49 1.31
C GLY A 548 -27.74 -10.75 2.50
N THR A 549 -28.31 -11.02 3.68
CA THR A 549 -28.17 -10.20 4.89
C THR A 549 -26.84 -10.31 5.65
N SER A 550 -26.04 -11.35 5.42
CA SER A 550 -24.77 -11.58 6.15
C SER A 550 -23.60 -10.69 5.70
N VAL A 551 -23.63 -10.13 4.48
CA VAL A 551 -22.46 -9.46 3.89
C VAL A 551 -22.10 -8.14 4.56
N LEU A 552 -23.08 -7.39 5.06
CA LEU A 552 -22.84 -6.09 5.71
C LEU A 552 -21.96 -6.23 6.95
N THR A 553 -22.21 -7.26 7.75
CA THR A 553 -21.47 -7.51 9.00
C THR A 553 -20.03 -7.91 8.72
N SER A 554 -19.81 -8.86 7.81
CA SER A 554 -18.46 -9.33 7.45
C SER A 554 -17.61 -8.20 6.88
N PHE A 555 -18.21 -7.31 6.07
CA PHE A 555 -17.53 -6.13 5.53
C PHE A 555 -17.06 -5.16 6.63
N ILE A 556 -17.94 -4.82 7.57
CA ILE A 556 -17.59 -3.92 8.68
C ILE A 556 -16.45 -4.51 9.49
N MET A 557 -16.47 -5.82 9.75
CA MET A 557 -15.40 -6.48 10.48
C MET A 557 -14.09 -6.51 9.72
N TYR A 558 -14.14 -6.74 8.41
CA TYR A 558 -12.98 -6.67 7.54
C TYR A 558 -12.29 -5.29 7.58
N LEU A 559 -13.06 -4.19 7.51
CA LEU A 559 -12.48 -2.85 7.52
C LEU A 559 -11.92 -2.38 8.86
N PHE A 560 -12.56 -2.74 9.96
CA PHE A 560 -12.29 -2.10 11.26
C PHE A 560 -11.59 -3.00 12.26
N ALA A 561 -11.57 -4.32 12.03
CA ALA A 561 -10.93 -5.28 12.93
C ALA A 561 -9.70 -5.94 12.32
N ASN A 562 -9.41 -5.73 11.03
CA ASN A 562 -8.18 -6.21 10.36
C ASN A 562 -7.89 -7.69 10.56
N VAL A 563 -8.95 -8.44 10.84
CA VAL A 563 -8.95 -9.86 10.69
C VAL A 563 -9.00 -10.10 9.19
N ASP A 564 -8.11 -10.97 8.71
CA ASP A 564 -8.17 -11.54 7.36
C ASP A 564 -9.65 -11.70 6.96
N PRO A 565 -10.10 -11.13 5.82
CA PRO A 565 -11.51 -10.88 5.46
C PRO A 565 -12.41 -12.10 5.61
N LEU A 566 -11.81 -13.28 5.71
CA LEU A 566 -12.47 -14.42 6.25
C LEU A 566 -11.55 -15.14 7.23
N ILE A 567 -11.84 -14.98 8.51
CA ILE A 567 -11.76 -16.09 9.47
C ILE A 567 -12.17 -17.42 8.80
N GLY A 568 -13.17 -17.39 7.90
CA GLY A 568 -13.46 -18.47 6.96
C GLY A 568 -12.28 -18.90 6.07
N VAL A 569 -11.65 -18.04 5.26
CA VAL A 569 -10.53 -18.40 4.35
C VAL A 569 -9.27 -18.78 5.13
N THR A 570 -8.92 -18.06 6.19
CA THR A 570 -7.79 -18.43 7.08
C THR A 570 -8.00 -19.80 7.73
N LEU A 571 -9.25 -20.20 7.97
CA LEU A 571 -9.63 -21.52 8.51
C LEU A 571 -10.09 -22.51 7.41
N ASN A 572 -9.96 -22.19 6.12
CA ASN A 572 -10.49 -22.96 4.98
C ASN A 572 -11.99 -23.33 5.10
N ASP A 573 -12.79 -22.49 5.74
CA ASP A 573 -14.24 -22.48 5.84
C ASP A 573 -14.84 -21.44 4.90
N THR A 574 -14.86 -21.72 3.60
CA THR A 574 -15.48 -20.84 2.58
C THR A 574 -17.00 -20.83 2.63
N SER A 575 -17.59 -21.13 3.79
CA SER A 575 -19.04 -21.07 3.96
C SER A 575 -19.44 -19.64 4.32
N ALA A 576 -19.59 -18.75 3.34
CA ALA A 576 -20.65 -17.72 3.39
C ALA A 576 -21.83 -18.11 2.47
N SER A 577 -21.79 -19.33 1.91
CA SER A 577 -22.80 -19.96 1.07
C SER A 577 -23.96 -20.52 1.88
N LEU A 578 -24.87 -19.64 2.32
CA LEU A 578 -26.10 -20.08 2.98
C LEU A 578 -27.39 -19.39 2.54
N LEU A 579 -27.38 -18.71 1.39
CA LEU A 579 -28.54 -17.97 0.90
C LEU A 579 -29.32 -18.66 -0.22
N GLY A 580 -28.92 -19.88 -0.60
CA GLY A 580 -29.55 -20.62 -1.70
C GLY A 580 -30.94 -21.20 -1.41
N PHE A 581 -31.43 -21.25 -0.17
CA PHE A 581 -32.58 -22.11 0.18
C PHE A 581 -33.57 -21.54 1.22
N LEU A 582 -33.84 -20.24 1.22
CA LEU A 582 -35.05 -19.74 1.89
C LEU A 582 -36.25 -19.74 0.93
N PRO A 583 -37.39 -20.32 1.33
CA PRO A 583 -38.66 -20.01 0.69
C PRO A 583 -39.07 -18.58 1.09
N GLY A 584 -38.69 -17.58 0.28
CA GLY A 584 -39.02 -16.15 0.50
C GLY A 584 -37.79 -15.25 0.47
N ASN A 585 -37.20 -15.07 -0.72
CA ASN A 585 -35.91 -14.39 -0.93
C ASN A 585 -35.89 -12.96 -0.36
N THR A 586 -35.31 -12.76 0.82
CA THR A 586 -34.95 -11.45 1.36
C THR A 586 -33.68 -10.93 0.65
N LYS A 587 -33.67 -9.65 0.24
CA LYS A 587 -32.56 -8.99 -0.45
C LYS A 587 -32.15 -7.71 0.28
N LEU A 588 -30.85 -7.48 0.39
CA LEU A 588 -30.26 -6.22 0.77
C LEU A 588 -29.65 -5.54 -0.44
N ASP A 589 -29.99 -4.29 -0.68
CA ASP A 589 -29.31 -3.39 -1.62
C ASP A 589 -28.53 -2.36 -0.80
N LEU A 590 -27.21 -2.38 -0.90
CA LEU A 590 -26.31 -1.55 -0.11
C LEU A 590 -25.40 -0.70 -0.99
N GLU A 591 -25.12 0.51 -0.51
CA GLU A 591 -24.11 1.42 -1.05
C GLU A 591 -23.38 2.08 0.12
N PHE A 592 -22.12 1.73 0.31
CA PHE A 592 -21.20 2.37 1.24
C PHE A 592 -19.99 2.90 0.47
N ARG A 593 -19.68 4.18 0.65
CA ARG A 593 -18.47 4.80 0.08
C ARG A 593 -17.83 5.68 1.13
N ALA A 594 -16.53 5.54 1.35
CA ALA A 594 -15.71 6.51 2.08
C ALA A 594 -14.59 7.01 1.17
N ASN A 595 -14.43 8.33 1.11
CA ASN A 595 -13.43 8.99 0.29
C ASN A 595 -12.42 9.72 1.17
N ALA A 596 -11.21 9.90 0.63
CA ALA A 596 -10.24 10.83 1.18
C ALA A 596 -10.74 12.28 1.03
N PHE A 597 -10.13 13.24 1.74
CA PHE A 597 -10.48 14.64 1.55
C PHE A 597 -10.17 15.13 0.12
N PRO A 598 -10.95 16.09 -0.41
CA PRO A 598 -10.56 16.77 -1.64
C PRO A 598 -9.35 17.68 -1.38
N SER A 599 -8.46 17.78 -2.37
CA SER A 599 -7.33 18.72 -2.35
C SER A 599 -7.75 20.19 -2.26
N THR A 600 -8.96 20.53 -2.71
CA THR A 600 -9.55 21.88 -2.67
C THR A 600 -11.07 21.81 -2.65
N GLY A 601 -11.73 22.76 -1.97
CA GLY A 601 -13.20 22.87 -1.97
C GLY A 601 -13.89 21.86 -1.04
N THR A 602 -15.13 21.51 -1.37
CA THR A 602 -15.95 20.55 -0.62
C THR A 602 -16.39 19.41 -1.53
N ALA A 603 -16.36 18.18 -1.03
CA ALA A 603 -16.80 16.99 -1.75
C ALA A 603 -17.43 15.98 -0.79
N ARG A 604 -18.23 15.05 -1.33
CA ARG A 604 -18.81 13.95 -0.54
C ARG A 604 -17.70 12.99 -0.09
N ILE A 605 -17.51 12.89 1.22
CA ILE A 605 -16.53 11.99 1.84
C ILE A 605 -17.16 10.71 2.39
N TYR A 606 -18.49 10.67 2.55
CA TYR A 606 -19.21 9.48 2.98
C TYR A 606 -20.58 9.36 2.31
N LYS A 607 -20.93 8.13 1.89
CA LYS A 607 -22.28 7.70 1.50
C LYS A 607 -22.56 6.37 2.19
N GLY A 608 -23.73 6.24 2.83
CA GLY A 608 -24.22 4.98 3.38
C GLY A 608 -25.71 4.84 3.11
N ARG A 609 -26.10 3.81 2.37
CA ARG A 609 -27.49 3.49 2.04
C ARG A 609 -27.73 2.00 2.19
N LEU A 610 -28.85 1.64 2.82
CA LEU A 610 -29.29 0.26 2.94
C LEU A 610 -30.79 0.16 2.65
N THR A 611 -31.15 -0.68 1.69
CA THR A 611 -32.53 -1.06 1.39
C THR A 611 -32.72 -2.54 1.70
N TYR A 612 -33.75 -2.84 2.49
CA TYR A 612 -34.18 -4.17 2.88
C TYR A 612 -35.46 -4.54 2.11
N GLU A 613 -35.45 -5.66 1.39
CA GLU A 613 -36.63 -6.25 0.76
C GLU A 613 -36.89 -7.64 1.34
N LYS A 614 -38.03 -7.87 2.00
CA LYS A 614 -38.47 -9.20 2.48
C LYS A 614 -39.66 -9.70 1.68
N LYS A 615 -39.59 -10.93 1.15
CA LYS A 615 -40.72 -11.59 0.46
C LYS A 615 -41.43 -12.58 1.37
N LEU A 616 -42.69 -12.30 1.69
CA LEU A 616 -43.54 -13.19 2.49
C LEU A 616 -44.30 -14.19 1.59
N LEU A 617 -44.18 -15.49 1.88
CA LEU A 617 -44.77 -16.62 1.14
C LEU A 617 -44.63 -16.53 -0.40
N TRP A 618 -43.54 -15.90 -0.87
CA TRP A 618 -43.23 -15.66 -2.30
C TRP A 618 -44.19 -14.72 -3.03
N LEU A 619 -45.12 -14.07 -2.32
CA LEU A 619 -46.19 -13.27 -2.93
C LEU A 619 -45.95 -11.76 -2.77
N ILE A 620 -45.71 -11.29 -1.54
CA ILE A 620 -45.76 -9.86 -1.21
C ILE A 620 -44.38 -9.39 -0.72
N PRO A 621 -43.67 -8.53 -1.48
CA PRO A 621 -42.44 -7.89 -1.01
C PRO A 621 -42.75 -6.73 -0.06
N ILE A 622 -41.99 -6.64 1.04
CA ILE A 622 -41.87 -5.47 1.91
C ILE A 622 -40.52 -4.84 1.61
N THR A 623 -40.49 -3.72 0.90
CA THR A 623 -39.25 -3.01 0.54
C THR A 623 -39.15 -1.69 1.30
N ARG A 624 -38.08 -1.50 2.07
CA ARG A 624 -37.80 -0.29 2.84
C ARG A 624 -36.33 0.09 2.80
N THR A 625 -36.06 1.35 2.51
CA THR A 625 -34.77 1.97 2.81
C THR A 625 -34.68 2.17 4.31
N ILE A 626 -33.73 1.47 4.95
CA ILE A 626 -33.47 1.53 6.38
C ILE A 626 -32.84 2.88 6.72
N PHE A 627 -31.82 3.26 5.94
CA PHE A 627 -31.17 4.57 5.98
C PHE A 627 -30.62 4.96 4.61
N ASP A 628 -30.47 6.26 4.41
CA ASP A 628 -29.72 6.88 3.31
C ASP A 628 -29.07 8.17 3.84
N LYS A 629 -27.75 8.14 4.03
CA LYS A 629 -26.96 9.23 4.61
C LYS A 629 -25.81 9.60 3.69
N SER A 630 -25.50 10.89 3.60
CA SER A 630 -24.28 11.40 2.98
C SER A 630 -23.65 12.46 3.87
N VAL A 631 -22.33 12.55 3.85
CA VAL A 631 -21.55 13.57 4.58
C VAL A 631 -20.50 14.13 3.63
N ASP A 632 -20.42 15.46 3.60
CA ASP A 632 -19.47 16.21 2.79
C ASP A 632 -18.31 16.73 3.67
N SER A 633 -17.14 16.94 3.06
CA SER A 633 -16.04 17.66 3.68
C SER A 633 -16.38 19.14 3.88
N GLN A 634 -15.59 19.81 4.72
CA GLN A 634 -15.73 21.23 5.00
C GLN A 634 -14.67 22.04 4.23
N SER A 635 -14.98 23.30 3.95
CA SER A 635 -14.01 24.20 3.31
C SER A 635 -12.80 24.41 4.22
N GLY A 636 -11.60 24.22 3.67
CA GLY A 636 -10.34 24.34 4.41
C GLY A 636 -9.81 23.02 4.98
N ASP A 637 -10.54 21.91 4.81
CA ASP A 637 -9.98 20.58 5.09
C ASP A 637 -8.74 20.34 4.22
N LYS A 638 -7.68 19.87 4.88
CA LYS A 638 -6.43 19.49 4.23
C LYS A 638 -6.53 18.06 3.72
N PHE A 639 -5.94 17.80 2.56
CA PHE A 639 -5.80 16.44 2.03
C PHE A 639 -4.68 15.68 2.76
N ILE A 640 -4.89 15.51 4.07
CA ILE A 640 -3.93 14.96 5.00
C ILE A 640 -3.64 13.49 4.71
N GLU A 641 -4.60 12.75 4.17
CA GLU A 641 -4.44 11.35 3.79
C GLU A 641 -3.28 11.13 2.81
N ASN A 642 -2.89 12.15 2.04
CA ASN A 642 -1.84 12.06 1.03
C ASN A 642 -0.48 12.62 1.49
N TYR A 643 -0.39 13.20 2.69
CA TYR A 643 0.86 13.75 3.17
C TYR A 643 1.90 12.66 3.52
N PRO A 644 3.20 13.00 3.54
CA PRO A 644 4.24 12.08 4.01
C PRO A 644 4.10 11.80 5.50
N GLY A 645 4.07 10.53 5.86
CA GLY A 645 3.83 10.10 7.24
C GLY A 645 3.81 8.59 7.36
N GLY A 646 3.79 8.11 8.61
CA GLY A 646 3.63 6.68 8.90
C GLY A 646 2.35 6.18 8.22
N VAL A 647 2.50 5.27 7.27
CA VAL A 647 1.36 4.64 6.60
C VAL A 647 0.59 3.89 7.66
N THR A 648 -0.73 3.85 7.52
CA THR A 648 -1.57 3.01 8.36
C THR A 648 -0.93 1.62 8.57
N PRO A 649 -0.95 1.06 9.81
CA PRO A 649 -0.47 -0.29 10.05
C PRO A 649 -1.03 -1.27 9.03
N ASN A 650 -0.26 -2.30 8.64
CA ASN A 650 -0.68 -3.39 7.76
C ASN A 650 -1.93 -4.10 8.25
N ALA A 651 -2.31 -3.90 9.51
CA ALA A 651 -3.64 -4.23 9.98
C ALA A 651 -4.69 -3.63 9.02
N LEU A 652 -4.72 -2.31 8.79
CA LEU A 652 -5.64 -1.66 7.85
C LEU A 652 -5.15 -1.71 6.39
N ALA A 653 -3.86 -1.90 6.11
CA ALA A 653 -3.36 -1.94 4.72
C ALA A 653 -3.68 -3.29 4.05
N ILE A 654 -4.82 -3.33 3.36
CA ILE A 654 -5.26 -4.52 2.65
C ILE A 654 -4.81 -4.43 1.19
N SER A 655 -3.87 -5.29 0.78
CA SER A 655 -3.61 -5.51 -0.64
C SER A 655 -4.41 -6.73 -1.10
N GLU A 656 -5.52 -6.52 -1.81
CA GLU A 656 -6.03 -7.54 -2.73
C GLU A 656 -5.14 -7.53 -3.98
N ASN A 657 -3.97 -8.15 -3.89
CA ASN A 657 -3.19 -8.47 -5.08
C ASN A 657 -3.94 -9.55 -5.87
N GLY A 658 -4.72 -9.13 -6.88
CA GLY A 658 -5.08 -9.96 -8.02
C GLY A 658 -6.56 -10.35 -8.14
N GLY A 659 -7.28 -9.60 -8.99
CA GLY A 659 -7.92 -10.10 -10.22
C GLY A 659 -9.03 -11.16 -10.19
N ASP A 660 -8.97 -12.21 -9.36
CA ASP A 660 -9.80 -13.40 -9.57
C ASP A 660 -10.52 -13.97 -8.33
N ASN A 661 -10.33 -13.42 -7.12
CA ASN A 661 -10.90 -14.03 -5.89
C ASN A 661 -11.40 -13.02 -4.84
N ASN A 662 -11.98 -11.89 -5.24
CA ASN A 662 -12.71 -11.08 -4.27
C ASN A 662 -13.96 -11.87 -3.84
N LEU A 663 -13.91 -12.36 -2.59
CA LEU A 663 -14.91 -13.28 -2.04
C LEU A 663 -16.31 -12.69 -2.04
N PHE A 664 -16.45 -11.37 -2.07
CA PHE A 664 -17.72 -10.67 -2.11
C PHE A 664 -18.40 -10.71 -3.48
N TYR A 665 -17.66 -10.92 -4.58
CA TYR A 665 -18.25 -11.14 -5.91
C TYR A 665 -19.14 -12.39 -5.96
N ASN A 666 -18.79 -13.43 -5.20
CA ASN A 666 -19.61 -14.64 -5.08
C ASN A 666 -20.96 -14.40 -4.38
N TYR A 667 -21.17 -13.20 -3.83
CA TYR A 667 -22.37 -12.78 -3.09
C TYR A 667 -23.08 -11.58 -3.74
N ASP A 668 -22.81 -11.29 -5.02
CA ASP A 668 -23.38 -10.17 -5.78
C ASP A 668 -23.05 -8.77 -5.22
N TYR A 669 -21.93 -8.65 -4.50
CA TYR A 669 -21.39 -7.38 -4.00
C TYR A 669 -20.00 -7.09 -4.58
N ASN A 670 -19.77 -5.81 -4.89
CA ASN A 670 -18.46 -5.28 -5.27
C ASN A 670 -17.84 -4.63 -4.05
N LEU A 671 -16.61 -5.03 -3.72
CA LEU A 671 -15.80 -4.44 -2.67
C LEU A 671 -14.51 -3.89 -3.30
N ASP A 672 -14.19 -2.63 -3.04
CA ASP A 672 -12.93 -1.99 -3.39
C ASP A 672 -12.39 -1.26 -2.16
N VAL A 673 -11.15 -1.55 -1.77
CA VAL A 673 -10.52 -1.02 -0.57
C VAL A 673 -9.08 -0.61 -0.87
N ASN A 674 -8.78 0.67 -0.67
CA ASN A 674 -7.45 1.23 -0.69
C ASN A 674 -7.25 2.05 0.59
N LEU A 675 -6.56 1.45 1.57
CA LEU A 675 -6.29 2.08 2.85
C LEU A 675 -4.87 2.64 2.94
N ASN A 676 -4.16 2.87 1.83
CA ASN A 676 -2.83 3.48 1.83
C ASN A 676 -2.89 5.00 2.07
N PHE A 677 -3.27 5.41 3.29
CA PHE A 677 -3.34 6.81 3.72
C PHE A 677 -2.35 7.10 4.85
N ASP A 678 -2.03 8.39 5.02
CA ASP A 678 -1.20 8.90 6.10
C ASP A 678 -1.93 8.80 7.45
N PHE A 679 -1.43 7.96 8.34
CA PHE A 679 -1.96 7.81 9.69
C PHE A 679 -1.30 8.78 10.67
N ILE A 680 0.02 8.96 10.59
CA ILE A 680 0.77 9.92 11.42
C ILE A 680 1.69 10.74 10.52
N PRO A 681 1.31 12.00 10.22
CA PRO A 681 2.14 12.88 9.42
C PRO A 681 3.52 13.11 10.05
N ALA A 682 4.55 13.34 9.23
CA ALA A 682 5.90 13.67 9.70
C ALA A 682 5.91 14.83 10.71
N THR A 683 5.05 15.83 10.47
CA THR A 683 4.90 17.01 11.33
C THR A 683 4.35 16.67 12.71
N SER A 684 3.52 15.63 12.82
CA SER A 684 3.00 15.12 14.09
C SER A 684 4.02 14.25 14.80
N ALA A 685 4.65 13.31 14.09
CA ALA A 685 5.68 12.43 14.65
C ALA A 685 6.88 13.19 15.23
N LEU A 686 7.30 14.27 14.56
CA LEU A 686 8.43 15.11 14.95
C LEU A 686 8.02 16.33 15.79
N ASP A 687 6.73 16.52 16.09
CA ASP A 687 6.16 17.69 16.79
C ASP A 687 6.67 19.04 16.25
N VAL A 688 6.59 19.23 14.92
CA VAL A 688 7.11 20.41 14.22
C VAL A 688 6.41 21.68 14.72
N GLY A 689 7.18 22.60 15.32
CA GLY A 689 6.65 23.81 15.92
C GLY A 689 5.85 23.59 17.20
N SER A 690 5.99 22.41 17.82
CA SER A 690 5.50 22.07 19.16
C SER A 690 4.00 22.36 19.38
N GLY A 691 3.18 22.18 18.34
CA GLY A 691 1.75 22.50 18.37
C GLY A 691 1.40 23.98 18.58
N TYR A 692 2.38 24.90 18.53
CA TYR A 692 2.15 26.35 18.59
C TYR A 692 2.04 26.99 17.19
N SER A 693 2.73 26.40 16.20
CA SER A 693 2.72 26.91 14.83
C SER A 693 1.53 26.38 14.03
N ILE A 694 0.92 27.26 13.25
CA ILE A 694 -0.03 26.85 12.21
C ILE A 694 0.80 26.32 11.03
N LEU A 695 0.60 25.04 10.71
CA LEU A 695 1.28 24.37 9.60
C LEU A 695 0.45 24.45 8.31
N ASN A 696 1.13 24.67 7.19
CA ASN A 696 0.54 24.68 5.85
C ASN A 696 1.05 23.49 5.02
N ASP A 697 0.52 23.31 3.81
CA ASP A 697 0.81 22.12 2.99
C ASP A 697 2.30 21.96 2.67
N SER A 698 3.04 23.07 2.51
CA SER A 698 4.49 23.01 2.29
C SER A 698 5.27 22.51 3.52
N ASP A 699 4.72 22.65 4.72
CA ASP A 699 5.31 22.10 5.96
C ASP A 699 5.12 20.58 6.03
N TYR A 700 3.98 20.06 5.54
CA TYR A 700 3.75 18.62 5.48
C TYR A 700 4.62 17.93 4.42
N PHE A 701 4.92 18.61 3.30
CA PHE A 701 5.84 18.13 2.27
C PHE A 701 7.32 18.53 2.49
N PHE A 702 7.66 19.05 3.67
CA PHE A 702 9.03 19.42 3.99
C PHE A 702 9.89 18.17 4.30
N ARG A 703 11.14 18.16 3.80
CA ARG A 703 12.11 17.10 4.08
C ARG A 703 12.83 17.38 5.39
N TYR A 704 12.39 16.74 6.46
CA TYR A 704 12.98 16.91 7.79
C TYR A 704 14.24 16.07 7.95
N THR A 705 15.38 16.72 8.17
CA THR A 705 16.68 16.09 8.47
C THR A 705 17.30 16.69 9.73
N ALA A 706 18.01 15.88 10.52
CA ALA A 706 18.73 16.38 11.69
C ALA A 706 19.95 17.26 11.33
N SER A 707 20.44 17.17 10.08
CA SER A 707 21.51 18.02 9.54
C SER A 707 21.06 19.46 9.29
N SER A 708 19.78 19.66 8.98
CA SER A 708 19.19 20.97 8.67
C SER A 708 17.76 21.07 9.21
N PRO A 709 17.58 21.02 10.54
CA PRO A 709 16.25 21.08 11.15
C PRO A 709 15.61 22.46 10.94
N PRO A 710 14.27 22.55 10.89
CA PRO A 710 13.56 23.82 10.86
C PRO A 710 13.91 24.67 12.10
N LEU A 711 13.96 25.99 11.94
CA LEU A 711 14.31 26.93 13.01
C LEU A 711 13.11 27.82 13.40
N GLY A 712 13.26 28.57 14.49
CA GLY A 712 12.26 29.54 14.94
C GLY A 712 10.97 28.88 15.43
N THR A 713 9.82 29.37 14.99
CA THR A 713 8.51 28.88 15.47
C THR A 713 8.19 27.46 15.01
N LYS A 714 8.89 26.94 14.00
CA LYS A 714 8.72 25.58 13.45
C LYS A 714 9.80 24.61 13.94
N ALA A 715 10.56 24.98 14.96
CA ALA A 715 11.60 24.12 15.52
C ALA A 715 11.05 22.76 15.97
N ILE A 716 11.88 21.74 15.81
CA ILE A 716 11.63 20.38 16.32
C ILE A 716 12.18 20.29 17.75
N PRO A 717 11.40 19.80 18.74
CA PRO A 717 11.79 19.81 20.15
C PRO A 717 12.71 18.64 20.57
N PHE A 718 13.09 17.77 19.64
CA PHE A 718 13.97 16.62 19.89
C PHE A 718 15.45 16.98 19.70
N ASN A 719 16.32 16.40 20.51
CA ASN A 719 17.77 16.57 20.43
C ASN A 719 18.37 15.93 19.16
N ASN A 720 17.80 14.82 18.70
CA ASN A 720 18.08 14.20 17.41
C ASN A 720 16.82 13.53 16.87
N PHE A 721 16.73 13.35 15.56
CA PHE A 721 15.62 12.63 14.95
C PHE A 721 15.98 12.06 13.58
N THR A 722 15.18 11.11 13.12
CA THR A 722 15.26 10.57 11.76
C THR A 722 13.89 10.35 11.14
N THR A 723 13.87 10.28 9.81
CA THR A 723 12.73 9.89 8.98
C THR A 723 13.10 8.64 8.19
N SER A 724 12.11 7.89 7.73
CA SER A 724 12.31 6.56 7.16
C SER A 724 12.82 6.57 5.72
N SER A 725 13.78 5.70 5.41
CA SER A 725 14.27 5.48 4.04
C SER A 725 14.46 3.99 3.77
N ASN A 726 13.50 3.39 3.05
CA ASN A 726 13.58 2.02 2.59
C ASN A 726 14.62 1.89 1.46
N GLU A 727 15.33 0.74 1.39
CA GLU A 727 16.42 0.47 0.44
C GLU A 727 15.99 0.74 -1.03
N ASN A 728 16.24 1.97 -1.50
CA ASN A 728 16.04 2.48 -2.87
C ASN A 728 14.62 2.93 -3.27
N SER A 729 13.63 2.97 -2.37
CA SER A 729 12.26 3.38 -2.76
C SER A 729 11.80 4.73 -2.21
N SER A 730 12.49 5.32 -1.22
CA SER A 730 12.13 6.65 -0.65
C SER A 730 10.65 6.78 -0.26
N LEU A 731 9.99 5.65 0.05
CA LEU A 731 8.57 5.59 0.38
C LEU A 731 8.34 5.81 1.87
N ASN A 732 7.11 6.13 2.22
CA ASN A 732 6.66 6.09 3.61
C ASN A 732 6.74 4.65 4.14
N ALA A 733 7.14 4.49 5.39
CA ALA A 733 7.14 3.19 6.06
C ALA A 733 5.83 2.98 6.83
N GLU A 734 5.52 1.72 7.09
CA GLU A 734 4.41 1.35 7.95
C GLU A 734 4.60 1.97 9.35
N HIS A 735 3.51 2.45 9.94
CA HIS A 735 3.50 2.94 11.32
C HIS A 735 4.15 1.91 12.27
N ILE A 736 4.98 2.37 13.20
CA ILE A 736 5.75 1.57 14.17
C ILE A 736 6.65 0.46 13.60
N SER A 737 7.00 0.52 12.30
CA SER A 737 7.95 -0.40 11.70
C SER A 737 9.40 0.05 11.85
N PHE A 738 10.32 -0.92 11.85
CA PHE A 738 11.74 -0.69 11.62
C PHE A 738 12.12 -1.15 10.21
N ASN A 739 13.08 -0.46 9.61
CA ASN A 739 13.84 -0.91 8.46
C ASN A 739 15.32 -0.84 8.84
N ARG A 740 16.18 -1.37 7.97
CA ARG A 740 17.61 -1.43 8.26
C ARG A 740 18.20 -0.09 8.67
N ARG A 741 17.88 0.98 7.94
CA ARG A 741 18.47 2.30 8.21
C ARG A 741 18.02 2.90 9.54
N ASN A 742 16.72 2.85 9.83
CA ASN A 742 16.21 3.42 11.07
C ASN A 742 16.56 2.52 12.29
N GLY A 743 16.74 1.21 12.06
CA GLY A 743 17.24 0.25 13.05
C GLY A 743 18.70 0.49 13.39
N ASP A 744 19.57 0.64 12.38
CA ASP A 744 20.99 0.98 12.56
C ASP A 744 21.16 2.33 13.27
N TRP A 745 20.31 3.30 12.91
CA TRP A 745 20.25 4.59 13.60
C TRP A 745 19.87 4.43 15.07
N LEU A 746 18.81 3.67 15.38
CA LEU A 746 18.40 3.43 16.75
C LEU A 746 19.47 2.66 17.54
N ALA A 747 20.14 1.68 16.94
CA ALA A 747 21.22 0.94 17.57
C ALA A 747 22.38 1.87 17.97
N THR A 748 22.73 2.82 17.10
CA THR A 748 23.74 3.84 17.39
C THR A 748 23.31 4.76 18.54
N GLU A 749 22.05 5.17 18.55
CA GLU A 749 21.46 6.01 19.59
C GLU A 749 21.35 5.30 20.96
N LEU A 750 21.32 3.97 20.95
CA LEU A 750 21.31 3.11 22.13
C LEU A 750 22.72 2.75 22.63
N ASP A 751 23.77 3.03 21.87
CA ASP A 751 25.12 2.77 22.33
C ASP A 751 25.48 3.70 23.51
N ASN A 752 26.29 3.23 24.45
CA ASN A 752 26.59 4.00 25.66
C ASN A 752 27.47 5.25 25.40
N SER A 753 27.75 5.61 24.12
CA SER A 753 28.53 6.78 23.76
C SER A 753 27.62 7.99 23.61
N THR A 754 27.60 8.85 24.64
CA THR A 754 26.86 10.12 24.61
C THR A 754 27.34 11.10 23.52
N THR A 755 28.42 10.78 22.81
CA THR A 755 28.94 11.54 21.67
C THR A 755 28.49 11.00 20.31
N ASN A 756 27.87 9.80 20.27
CA ASN A 756 27.45 9.18 19.02
C ASN A 756 26.05 9.67 18.60
N ASN A 757 25.98 10.90 18.10
CA ASN A 757 24.77 11.45 17.50
C ASN A 757 24.81 11.19 15.99
N GLN A 758 24.31 10.03 15.56
CA GLN A 758 24.25 9.75 14.12
C GLN A 758 23.27 10.72 13.46
N VAL A 759 23.78 11.50 12.50
CA VAL A 759 22.97 12.36 11.65
C VAL A 759 22.67 11.59 10.37
N PHE A 760 21.40 11.24 10.18
CA PHE A 760 20.92 10.59 8.97
C PHE A 760 20.42 11.64 7.97
N ASP A 761 20.99 11.67 6.76
CA ASP A 761 20.60 12.57 5.69
C ASP A 761 20.82 11.94 4.31
N CYS A 762 19.73 11.54 3.67
CA CYS A 762 19.62 11.06 2.31
C CYS A 762 18.88 12.05 1.39
N SER A 763 18.75 13.31 1.79
CA SER A 763 18.04 14.32 1.00
C SER A 763 18.63 14.53 -0.41
N TYR A 764 19.93 14.23 -0.59
CA TYR A 764 20.64 14.34 -1.87
C TYR A 764 20.18 13.30 -2.93
N VAL A 765 19.55 12.20 -2.51
CA VAL A 765 18.95 11.20 -3.43
C VAL A 765 17.45 11.39 -3.63
N CYS A 766 16.84 12.39 -2.99
CA CYS A 766 15.39 12.61 -3.01
C CYS A 766 14.87 13.45 -4.18
N SER A 767 15.77 13.97 -5.04
CA SER A 767 15.40 14.65 -6.28
C SER A 767 15.62 13.72 -7.48
N ASN A 768 15.07 14.08 -8.65
CA ASN A 768 15.54 13.60 -9.95
C ASN A 768 16.96 14.13 -10.19
N THR A 769 17.90 13.65 -9.39
CA THR A 769 19.28 14.07 -9.37
C THR A 769 19.88 13.68 -10.71
N SER A 770 20.48 14.65 -11.40
CA SER A 770 21.13 14.43 -12.69
C SER A 770 22.49 15.11 -12.68
N ILE A 771 23.38 14.64 -13.55
CA ILE A 771 24.68 15.26 -13.74
C ILE A 771 24.45 16.61 -14.44
N THR A 772 24.83 17.70 -13.78
CA THR A 772 24.78 19.05 -14.35
C THR A 772 26.11 19.35 -15.04
N GLY A 773 26.07 19.94 -16.23
CA GLY A 773 27.26 20.27 -17.02
C GLY A 773 26.90 20.49 -18.49
N ALA A 774 27.89 20.89 -19.29
CA ALA A 774 27.68 21.17 -20.71
C ALA A 774 27.30 19.90 -21.50
N ASP A 775 26.44 20.03 -22.51
CA ASP A 775 26.13 18.92 -23.44
C ASP A 775 27.20 18.79 -24.54
N PHE A 776 28.01 19.84 -24.75
CA PHE A 776 29.09 19.91 -25.74
C PHE A 776 30.41 20.30 -25.07
N LEU A 777 31.51 19.65 -25.46
CA LEU A 777 32.83 19.83 -24.87
C LEU A 777 33.90 20.02 -25.96
N CYS A 778 34.47 21.22 -26.03
CA CYS A 778 35.59 21.51 -26.95
C CYS A 778 36.96 21.37 -26.29
N THR A 779 37.08 21.75 -25.02
CA THR A 779 38.36 21.78 -24.29
C THR A 779 38.21 21.18 -22.89
N THR A 780 37.62 21.90 -21.95
CA THR A 780 37.38 21.42 -20.58
C THR A 780 36.09 22.02 -20.04
N SER A 781 35.30 21.22 -19.35
CA SER A 781 34.08 21.67 -18.67
C SER A 781 33.92 20.94 -17.35
N ASN A 782 33.23 21.58 -16.41
CA ASN A 782 32.95 21.02 -15.10
C ASN A 782 31.58 20.34 -15.09
N TYR A 783 31.53 19.18 -14.46
CA TYR A 783 30.32 18.41 -14.25
C TYR A 783 30.11 18.18 -12.76
N THR A 784 28.88 18.41 -12.31
CA THR A 784 28.57 18.51 -10.88
C THR A 784 27.31 17.75 -10.56
N VAL A 785 27.26 17.18 -9.35
CA VAL A 785 26.05 16.62 -8.74
C VAL A 785 25.89 17.20 -7.33
N PRO A 786 24.70 17.09 -6.70
CA PRO A 786 24.53 17.45 -5.29
C PRO A 786 25.57 16.78 -4.38
N ALA A 787 26.08 17.56 -3.43
CA ALA A 787 26.90 17.02 -2.35
C ALA A 787 26.04 16.16 -1.39
N GLY A 788 26.64 15.16 -0.73
CA GLY A 788 25.97 14.33 0.27
C GLY A 788 26.31 12.84 0.23
N GLY A 789 26.81 12.33 -0.90
CA GLY A 789 27.32 10.97 -1.00
C GLY A 789 28.62 10.77 -0.21
N ALA A 790 28.78 9.61 0.42
CA ALA A 790 30.03 9.22 1.08
C ALA A 790 31.15 8.90 0.08
N SER A 791 30.78 8.49 -1.14
CA SER A 791 31.71 8.22 -2.24
C SER A 791 31.15 8.63 -3.58
N TYR A 792 32.03 9.12 -4.47
CA TYR A 792 31.70 9.50 -5.84
C TYR A 792 32.62 8.75 -6.80
N ASN A 793 32.08 7.83 -7.60
CA ASN A 793 32.85 7.10 -8.59
C ASN A 793 32.41 7.49 -10.01
N TRP A 794 33.15 8.41 -10.62
CA TRP A 794 32.93 8.83 -12.00
C TRP A 794 33.65 7.90 -12.96
N THR A 795 32.93 7.47 -14.00
CA THR A 795 33.44 6.60 -15.05
C THR A 795 32.99 7.08 -16.42
N ILE A 796 33.79 6.82 -17.44
CA ILE A 796 33.38 6.99 -18.83
C ILE A 796 32.96 5.63 -19.34
N THR A 797 31.67 5.42 -19.56
CA THR A 797 31.13 4.14 -20.03
C THR A 797 31.17 4.02 -21.56
N LEU A 798 31.31 5.15 -22.27
CA LEU A 798 31.53 5.22 -23.72
C LEU A 798 32.42 6.43 -24.05
N GLY A 799 33.39 6.26 -24.96
CA GLY A 799 34.27 7.36 -25.43
C GLY A 799 35.43 7.69 -24.48
N ALA A 800 35.95 6.70 -23.73
CA ALA A 800 37.06 6.89 -22.79
C ALA A 800 38.38 7.29 -23.48
N ASP A 801 38.49 7.02 -24.78
CA ASP A 801 39.58 7.44 -25.67
C ASP A 801 39.44 8.90 -26.16
N LEU A 802 38.33 9.60 -25.85
CA LEU A 802 38.08 10.98 -26.27
C LEU A 802 38.33 12.01 -25.15
N VAL A 803 38.29 11.58 -23.88
CA VAL A 803 38.37 12.49 -22.73
C VAL A 803 39.20 11.92 -21.59
N SER A 804 39.69 12.80 -20.73
CA SER A 804 40.25 12.46 -19.43
C SER A 804 39.40 13.06 -18.30
N LEU A 805 39.37 12.35 -17.16
CA LEU A 805 38.69 12.78 -15.94
C LEU A 805 39.72 13.29 -14.93
N SER A 806 39.41 14.39 -14.27
CA SER A 806 40.16 14.87 -13.10
C SER A 806 39.21 15.15 -11.93
N ALA A 807 39.74 15.08 -10.71
CA ALA A 807 39.00 15.18 -9.45
C ALA A 807 37.94 14.08 -9.18
N ASN A 808 38.15 12.87 -9.74
CA ASN A 808 37.35 11.70 -9.39
C ASN A 808 37.43 11.42 -7.87
N GLY A 809 36.31 11.00 -7.27
CA GLY A 809 36.16 10.91 -5.81
C GLY A 809 35.40 12.07 -5.17
N THR A 810 35.02 13.11 -5.93
CA THR A 810 34.25 14.25 -5.42
C THR A 810 32.95 14.49 -6.20
N ALA A 811 32.06 15.34 -5.66
CA ALA A 811 30.81 15.74 -6.30
C ALA A 811 31.00 16.58 -7.59
N ASN A 812 32.21 17.07 -7.84
CA ASN A 812 32.53 17.93 -8.97
C ASN A 812 33.76 17.38 -9.69
N ILE A 813 33.63 17.13 -10.99
CA ILE A 813 34.76 16.71 -11.82
C ILE A 813 34.99 17.68 -12.96
N SER A 814 36.20 17.69 -13.50
CA SER A 814 36.48 18.31 -14.78
C SER A 814 36.73 17.23 -15.82
N VAL A 815 36.00 17.31 -16.93
CA VAL A 815 36.19 16.45 -18.11
C VAL A 815 36.95 17.27 -19.14
N THR A 816 38.11 16.76 -19.57
CA THR A 816 38.99 17.44 -20.54
C THR A 816 39.08 16.60 -21.81
N ALA A 817 38.75 17.20 -22.95
CA ALA A 817 38.88 16.57 -24.26
C ALA A 817 40.35 16.40 -24.66
N PHE A 818 40.69 15.26 -25.27
CA PHE A 818 42.00 15.11 -25.90
C PHE A 818 42.10 15.96 -27.18
N PRO A 819 43.32 16.32 -27.64
CA PRO A 819 43.48 17.10 -28.87
C PRO A 819 42.95 16.37 -30.11
N ASN A 820 42.24 17.08 -30.99
CA ASN A 820 41.77 16.61 -32.31
C ASN A 820 40.88 15.37 -32.29
N VAL A 821 40.11 15.17 -31.23
CA VAL A 821 39.13 14.08 -31.12
C VAL A 821 37.70 14.60 -31.33
N SER A 822 36.82 13.74 -31.84
CA SER A 822 35.39 14.02 -31.93
C SER A 822 34.58 12.75 -31.73
N GLY A 823 33.47 12.86 -31.01
CA GLY A 823 32.54 11.75 -30.80
C GLY A 823 31.68 11.87 -29.56
N GLN A 824 30.86 10.85 -29.33
CA GLN A 824 29.96 10.77 -28.19
C GLN A 824 30.68 10.18 -26.97
N VAL A 825 30.48 10.82 -25.82
CA VAL A 825 30.90 10.36 -24.50
C VAL A 825 29.69 10.11 -23.62
N ILE A 826 29.65 8.98 -22.91
CA ILE A 826 28.69 8.75 -21.83
C ILE A 826 29.44 8.82 -20.50
N LEU A 827 29.17 9.88 -19.76
CA LEU A 827 29.66 10.09 -18.41
C LEU A 827 28.70 9.42 -17.43
N SER A 828 29.21 8.51 -16.61
CA SER A 828 28.45 7.85 -15.55
C SER A 828 29.04 8.16 -14.19
N LEU A 829 28.18 8.28 -13.19
CA LEU A 829 28.55 8.43 -11.80
C LEU A 829 27.80 7.40 -10.97
N ILE A 830 28.52 6.69 -10.11
CA ILE A 830 27.94 5.92 -9.00
C ILE A 830 28.23 6.70 -7.71
N MET A 831 27.17 7.22 -7.08
CA MET A 831 27.23 7.83 -5.75
C MET A 831 26.88 6.76 -4.73
N GLY A 832 27.74 6.56 -3.73
CA GLY A 832 27.55 5.57 -2.67
C GLY A 832 27.53 6.19 -1.28
N GLY A 833 26.99 5.47 -0.30
CA GLY A 833 27.00 5.85 1.12
C GLY A 833 25.90 5.19 1.93
N ASN A 834 25.57 5.79 3.08
CA ASN A 834 24.53 5.33 4.01
C ASN A 834 23.11 5.38 3.42
N CYS A 835 22.96 5.80 2.15
CA CYS A 835 21.71 5.91 1.40
C CYS A 835 21.59 4.90 0.25
N GLY A 836 22.54 3.95 0.11
CA GLY A 836 22.60 3.05 -1.04
C GLY A 836 23.40 3.65 -2.22
N ASN A 837 23.38 2.96 -3.37
CA ASN A 837 24.10 3.38 -4.57
C ASN A 837 23.15 4.00 -5.60
N LEU A 838 23.39 5.25 -5.98
CA LEU A 838 22.66 5.95 -7.05
C LEU A 838 23.54 6.04 -8.30
N THR A 839 23.04 5.52 -9.42
CA THR A 839 23.73 5.59 -10.72
C THR A 839 23.10 6.68 -11.58
N LEU A 840 23.93 7.64 -12.00
CA LEU A 840 23.56 8.74 -12.89
C LEU A 840 24.34 8.65 -14.20
N THR A 841 23.73 9.08 -15.30
CA THR A 841 24.38 9.10 -16.62
C THR A 841 24.06 10.40 -17.36
N LYS A 842 25.05 10.94 -18.08
CA LYS A 842 24.89 12.07 -19.00
C LYS A 842 25.64 11.80 -20.30
N THR A 843 24.95 12.04 -21.42
CA THR A 843 25.55 12.02 -22.76
C THR A 843 26.16 13.39 -23.07
N ILE A 844 27.37 13.39 -23.58
CA ILE A 844 28.16 14.58 -23.94
C ILE A 844 28.69 14.38 -25.36
N TRP A 845 28.66 15.42 -26.20
CA TRP A 845 29.39 15.43 -27.45
C TRP A 845 30.75 16.13 -27.29
N VAL A 846 31.82 15.51 -27.77
CA VAL A 846 33.18 16.06 -27.71
C VAL A 846 33.64 16.47 -29.10
N GLY A 847 34.25 17.65 -29.22
CA GLY A 847 34.90 18.10 -30.45
C GLY A 847 33.96 18.62 -31.54
N VAL A 848 34.50 18.71 -32.77
CA VAL A 848 33.80 19.22 -33.95
C VAL A 848 32.63 18.31 -34.36
N PRO A 849 31.65 18.77 -35.17
CA PRO A 849 30.55 17.93 -35.62
C PRO A 849 31.02 16.75 -36.47
N GLN A 850 30.23 15.69 -36.52
CA GLN A 850 30.47 14.54 -37.39
C GLN A 850 29.30 14.36 -38.35
N ILE A 851 29.58 14.47 -39.65
CA ILE A 851 28.60 14.16 -40.71
C ILE A 851 28.54 12.63 -40.84
N THR A 852 27.40 12.03 -40.54
CA THR A 852 27.20 10.58 -40.55
C THR A 852 26.67 10.05 -41.89
N GLY A 853 26.16 10.94 -42.74
CA GLY A 853 25.72 10.60 -44.08
C GLY A 853 25.13 11.78 -44.85
N LEU A 854 25.01 11.61 -46.16
CA LEU A 854 24.32 12.51 -47.07
C LEU A 854 23.18 11.73 -47.72
N ILE A 855 21.96 12.24 -47.59
CA ILE A 855 20.74 11.58 -48.05
C ILE A 855 19.95 12.48 -49.00
N CYS A 856 19.15 11.87 -49.86
CA CYS A 856 18.17 12.57 -50.70
C CYS A 856 16.81 12.51 -49.95
N PRO A 857 16.19 13.62 -49.53
CA PRO A 857 14.99 13.59 -48.67
C PRO A 857 13.79 12.78 -49.20
N ASN A 858 13.75 12.49 -50.50
CA ASN A 858 12.69 11.71 -51.15
C ASN A 858 12.99 10.21 -51.31
N ASP A 859 14.22 9.77 -51.01
CA ASP A 859 14.63 8.35 -51.03
C ASP A 859 15.42 8.06 -49.75
N SER A 860 14.91 7.20 -48.87
CA SER A 860 15.58 6.80 -47.61
C SER A 860 16.86 5.95 -47.82
N THR A 861 17.44 6.01 -49.01
CA THR A 861 18.64 5.31 -49.44
C THR A 861 19.63 6.33 -50.02
N ILE A 862 20.93 6.13 -49.78
CA ILE A 862 22.05 6.87 -50.39
C ILE A 862 21.67 7.25 -51.82
N CYS A 863 21.72 8.55 -52.15
CA CYS A 863 21.28 9.08 -53.44
C CYS A 863 21.73 8.15 -54.57
N SER A 864 20.78 7.68 -55.38
CA SER A 864 20.90 6.60 -56.38
C SER A 864 21.77 6.96 -57.59
N GLY A 865 22.76 7.80 -57.38
CA GLY A 865 23.88 8.03 -58.28
C GLY A 865 23.51 8.74 -59.56
N THR A 866 22.27 9.21 -59.76
CA THR A 866 21.86 9.78 -61.05
C THR A 866 20.93 10.99 -60.89
N PHE A 867 21.42 12.18 -61.24
CA PHE A 867 20.60 13.41 -61.34
C PHE A 867 20.26 13.71 -62.82
N CYS A 868 19.06 14.20 -63.08
CA CYS A 868 18.59 14.49 -64.44
C CYS A 868 18.89 15.94 -64.88
N GLN A 869 19.48 16.12 -66.05
CA GLN A 869 19.46 17.39 -66.76
C GLN A 869 18.17 17.50 -67.61
N GLN A 870 17.38 18.56 -67.41
CA GLN A 870 16.27 18.94 -68.29
C GLN A 870 16.76 19.91 -69.39
N GLU A 871 16.12 19.86 -70.57
CA GLU A 871 16.49 20.48 -71.86
C GLU A 871 17.38 21.75 -71.86
N LEU A 872 18.41 21.72 -72.73
CA LEU A 872 19.20 22.83 -73.31
C LEU A 872 19.56 24.03 -72.41
N GLY A 873 20.59 23.83 -71.57
CA GLY A 873 21.64 24.83 -71.35
C GLY A 873 21.42 25.87 -70.24
N LEU A 874 20.35 25.78 -69.45
CA LEU A 874 20.19 26.58 -68.23
C LEU A 874 19.87 25.68 -67.03
N PRO A 875 20.59 25.81 -65.90
CA PRO A 875 20.33 25.00 -64.70
C PRO A 875 18.93 25.34 -64.16
N SER A 876 18.01 24.38 -64.15
CA SER A 876 16.73 24.49 -63.46
C SER A 876 16.83 23.82 -62.09
N PHE A 877 16.50 24.57 -61.03
CA PHE A 877 16.34 23.99 -59.70
C PHE A 877 14.97 23.30 -59.63
N ASP A 878 14.96 21.98 -59.77
CA ASP A 878 13.83 21.18 -59.33
C ASP A 878 13.89 21.09 -57.79
N LEU A 879 12.86 21.56 -57.11
CA LEU A 879 12.78 21.54 -55.64
C LEU A 879 12.78 20.12 -55.06
N THR A 880 12.67 19.09 -55.90
CA THR A 880 12.81 17.68 -55.50
C THR A 880 14.26 17.19 -55.46
N ASN A 881 15.21 17.89 -56.10
CA ASN A 881 16.63 17.53 -56.15
C ASN A 881 17.42 18.19 -55.01
N SER A 882 17.25 17.65 -53.79
CA SER A 882 17.95 18.12 -52.59
C SER A 882 18.81 17.06 -51.96
N LEU A 883 19.85 17.51 -51.25
CA LEU A 883 20.74 16.70 -50.43
C LEU A 883 20.69 17.22 -49.00
N GLU A 884 20.48 16.34 -48.05
CA GLU A 884 20.49 16.63 -46.62
C GLU A 884 21.66 15.91 -45.94
N ALA A 885 22.40 16.64 -45.11
CA ALA A 885 23.47 16.11 -44.29
C ALA A 885 22.94 15.68 -42.92
N ASN A 886 23.08 14.39 -42.61
CA ASN A 886 22.91 13.89 -41.25
C ASN A 886 24.17 14.23 -40.45
N VAL A 887 23.99 14.89 -39.31
CA VAL A 887 25.09 15.35 -38.46
C VAL A 887 24.84 15.02 -37.01
N MET A 888 25.89 14.62 -36.31
CA MET A 888 25.94 14.55 -34.85
C MET A 888 26.85 15.66 -34.32
N GLY A 889 26.63 16.08 -33.08
CA GLY A 889 27.46 17.11 -32.44
C GLY A 889 27.06 18.55 -32.71
N MET A 890 25.79 18.77 -33.05
CA MET A 890 25.19 20.10 -33.20
C MET A 890 23.83 20.13 -32.50
N THR A 891 23.48 21.27 -31.92
CA THR A 891 22.10 21.56 -31.47
C THR A 891 21.18 21.80 -32.66
N THR A 892 19.87 21.68 -32.44
CA THR A 892 18.87 22.01 -33.48
C THR A 892 19.02 23.45 -33.97
N THR A 893 19.34 24.40 -33.11
CA THR A 893 19.60 25.80 -33.52
C THR A 893 20.86 25.92 -34.38
N GLU A 894 21.96 25.26 -34.01
CA GLU A 894 23.20 25.27 -34.81
C GLU A 894 23.01 24.63 -36.19
N MET A 895 22.19 23.57 -36.29
CA MET A 895 21.89 22.91 -37.57
C MET A 895 21.14 23.81 -38.55
N TRP A 896 20.29 24.71 -38.05
CA TRP A 896 19.47 25.59 -38.89
C TRP A 896 20.20 26.88 -39.29
N GLU A 897 21.28 27.23 -38.57
CA GLU A 897 22.11 28.39 -38.84
C GLU A 897 23.00 28.15 -40.08
N LYS A 898 22.70 28.85 -41.18
CA LYS A 898 23.38 28.64 -42.47
C LYS A 898 24.88 28.87 -42.38
N THR A 899 25.33 29.79 -41.52
CA THR A 899 26.76 30.12 -41.36
C THR A 899 27.58 28.99 -40.73
N ASN A 900 26.91 27.96 -40.19
CA ASN A 900 27.55 26.76 -39.67
C ASN A 900 27.74 25.65 -40.72
N TRP A 901 27.37 25.89 -41.97
CA TRP A 901 27.46 24.90 -43.03
C TRP A 901 28.22 25.45 -44.21
N GLU A 902 29.06 24.61 -44.80
CA GLU A 902 29.77 24.94 -46.02
C GLU A 902 29.56 23.82 -47.03
N TRP A 903 28.99 24.18 -48.17
CA TRP A 903 28.70 23.28 -49.27
C TRP A 903 29.50 23.71 -50.48
N GLU A 904 30.21 22.77 -51.09
CA GLU A 904 30.98 23.02 -52.31
C GLU A 904 30.69 21.96 -53.37
N ARG A 905 30.63 22.41 -54.61
CA ARG A 905 30.63 21.51 -55.76
C ARG A 905 32.04 21.02 -56.05
N ILE A 906 32.18 19.73 -56.34
CA ILE A 906 33.47 19.14 -56.68
C ILE A 906 33.91 19.55 -58.10
N ASN A 907 32.95 19.79 -59.01
CA ASN A 907 33.22 20.29 -60.35
C ASN A 907 32.07 21.17 -60.89
N THR A 908 32.22 21.70 -62.10
CA THR A 908 31.27 22.63 -62.74
C THR A 908 30.05 21.97 -63.36
N ASN A 909 29.90 20.64 -63.25
CA ASN A 909 28.77 19.90 -63.85
C ASN A 909 27.46 20.16 -63.12
N ILE A 910 27.52 20.73 -61.90
CA ILE A 910 26.35 21.12 -61.11
C ILE A 910 26.45 22.59 -60.68
N VAL A 911 25.28 23.15 -60.38
CA VAL A 911 25.12 24.37 -59.62
C VAL A 911 24.45 24.01 -58.31
N ILE A 912 24.99 24.51 -57.20
CA ILE A 912 24.36 24.40 -55.88
C ILE A 912 23.62 25.71 -55.57
N ALA A 913 22.43 25.61 -54.99
CA ALA A 913 21.64 26.78 -54.62
C ALA A 913 22.34 27.59 -53.52
N GLN A 914 22.34 28.92 -53.62
CA GLN A 914 22.99 29.76 -52.60
C GLN A 914 22.13 30.03 -51.36
N ASN A 915 20.87 29.55 -51.32
CA ASN A 915 19.92 29.99 -50.30
C ASN A 915 19.05 28.84 -49.74
N THR A 916 19.67 27.94 -48.97
CA THR A 916 19.02 26.72 -48.44
C THR A 916 18.99 26.70 -46.90
N GLN A 917 18.25 25.77 -46.28
CA GLN A 917 18.32 25.53 -44.82
C GLN A 917 19.67 24.87 -44.50
N GLY A 918 20.37 25.25 -43.42
CA GLY A 918 21.80 24.92 -43.21
C GLY A 918 22.27 23.52 -43.64
N ASN A 919 21.63 22.46 -43.11
CA ASN A 919 21.98 21.06 -43.40
C ASN A 919 21.43 20.52 -44.73
N LEU A 920 20.72 21.32 -45.52
CA LEU A 920 20.07 20.96 -46.77
C LEU A 920 20.64 21.82 -47.91
N ILE A 921 20.89 21.23 -49.08
CA ILE A 921 21.28 21.97 -50.29
C ILE A 921 20.47 21.48 -51.49
N TYR A 922 20.12 22.37 -52.42
CA TYR A 922 19.52 22.00 -53.70
C TYR A 922 20.60 21.95 -54.78
N VAL A 923 20.55 20.92 -55.61
CA VAL A 923 21.51 20.69 -56.68
C VAL A 923 20.80 20.74 -58.03
N ALA A 924 21.27 21.61 -58.92
CA ALA A 924 20.81 21.71 -60.30
C ALA A 924 21.91 21.23 -61.26
N PRO A 925 21.70 20.13 -61.99
CA PRO A 925 22.67 19.67 -62.98
C PRO A 925 22.79 20.61 -64.18
N ASN A 926 24.02 20.96 -64.55
CA ASN A 926 24.36 21.87 -65.65
C ASN A 926 24.93 21.12 -66.87
N TYR A 927 25.63 20.02 -66.63
CA TYR A 927 26.19 19.16 -67.67
C TYR A 927 26.06 17.68 -67.28
N ILE A 928 25.80 16.83 -68.27
CA ILE A 928 25.89 15.36 -68.16
C ILE A 928 27.32 14.96 -67.79
N GLY A 929 27.45 13.95 -66.93
CA GLY A 929 28.73 13.38 -66.51
C GLY A 929 28.87 13.24 -65.00
N GLN A 930 30.01 12.71 -64.55
CA GLN A 930 30.26 12.50 -63.13
C GLN A 930 30.57 13.80 -62.39
N THR A 931 30.04 13.89 -61.18
CA THR A 931 30.14 15.07 -60.32
C THR A 931 30.01 14.67 -58.86
N GLY A 932 29.94 15.66 -57.99
CA GLY A 932 29.70 15.45 -56.58
C GLY A 932 29.64 16.76 -55.80
N VAL A 933 29.23 16.66 -54.55
CA VAL A 933 29.28 17.75 -53.57
C VAL A 933 30.14 17.33 -52.40
N ARG A 934 30.72 18.30 -51.71
CA ARG A 934 31.29 18.11 -50.39
C ARG A 934 30.67 19.08 -49.41
N VAL A 935 30.49 18.62 -48.17
CA VAL A 935 29.94 19.42 -47.07
C VAL A 935 30.81 19.30 -45.83
N ARG A 936 30.90 20.39 -45.07
CA ARG A 936 31.36 20.36 -43.69
C ARG A 936 30.45 21.21 -42.81
N ALA A 937 30.40 20.87 -41.53
CA ALA A 937 29.56 21.53 -40.55
C ALA A 937 30.40 22.10 -39.42
N LYS A 938 29.91 23.15 -38.76
CA LYS A 938 30.60 23.87 -37.70
C LYS A 938 29.76 23.90 -36.44
N ASN A 939 30.37 23.58 -35.31
CA ASN A 939 29.85 23.95 -33.99
C ASN A 939 30.84 24.88 -33.29
N ASN A 940 30.61 25.18 -32.02
CA ASN A 940 31.52 26.00 -31.21
C ASN A 940 32.96 25.46 -31.12
N CYS A 941 33.20 24.18 -31.40
CA CYS A 941 34.53 23.57 -31.38
C CYS A 941 35.29 23.73 -32.71
N GLY A 942 34.61 24.11 -33.79
CA GLY A 942 35.21 24.32 -35.10
C GLY A 942 34.51 23.55 -36.21
N TRP A 943 35.20 23.48 -37.36
CA TRP A 943 34.72 22.82 -38.56
C TRP A 943 35.02 21.32 -38.53
N SER A 944 34.05 20.52 -38.95
CA SER A 944 34.28 19.12 -39.30
C SER A 944 35.21 19.00 -40.51
N GLU A 945 35.76 17.81 -40.70
CA GLU A 945 36.32 17.42 -41.99
C GLU A 945 35.25 17.45 -43.08
N TRP A 946 35.70 17.57 -44.33
CA TRP A 946 34.82 17.51 -45.50
C TRP A 946 34.29 16.09 -45.70
N SER A 947 32.96 15.97 -45.83
CA SER A 947 32.28 14.75 -46.27
C SER A 947 31.87 14.91 -47.73
N GLU A 948 32.30 13.98 -48.59
CA GLU A 948 32.07 14.05 -50.04
C GLU A 948 31.01 13.01 -50.49
N LEU A 949 30.19 13.39 -51.47
CA LEU A 949 29.25 12.52 -52.17
C LEU A 949 29.42 12.69 -53.68
N TYR A 950 29.70 11.60 -54.38
CA TYR A 950 29.85 11.56 -55.84
C TYR A 950 28.63 10.92 -56.50
N PHE A 951 28.22 11.44 -57.66
CA PHE A 951 27.08 10.95 -58.45
C PHE A 951 27.23 11.30 -59.95
N GLU A 952 26.46 10.64 -60.81
CA GLU A 952 26.37 10.90 -62.25
C GLU A 952 25.20 11.84 -62.56
N VAL A 953 25.36 12.70 -63.57
CA VAL A 953 24.28 13.46 -64.19
C VAL A 953 23.99 12.86 -65.56
N VAL A 954 22.73 12.56 -65.89
CA VAL A 954 22.30 12.01 -67.19
C VAL A 954 21.27 12.89 -67.89
N ASN A 955 21.11 12.70 -69.20
CA ASN A 955 20.09 13.40 -69.99
C ASN A 955 18.74 12.71 -69.86
N CYS A 956 17.72 13.44 -69.40
CA CYS A 956 16.36 12.90 -69.23
C CYS A 956 15.35 13.50 -70.23
N SER A 957 15.83 14.20 -71.27
CA SER A 957 14.98 14.90 -72.24
C SER A 957 14.48 13.96 -73.34
N ASN A 958 13.21 13.56 -73.23
CA ASN A 958 12.34 12.89 -74.21
C ASN A 958 12.62 11.42 -74.59
N ASN A 959 11.54 10.63 -74.54
CA ASN A 959 11.32 9.24 -74.98
C ASN A 959 11.65 8.97 -76.46
N LEU A 960 12.88 9.22 -76.89
CA LEU A 960 13.41 8.69 -78.14
C LEU A 960 14.21 7.42 -77.81
N MET A 961 13.66 6.31 -78.32
CA MET A 961 14.26 4.99 -78.35
C MET A 961 15.78 5.05 -78.38
N ARG A 962 16.41 4.43 -77.37
CA ARG A 962 17.83 4.01 -77.35
C ARG A 962 18.27 3.62 -78.75
N LEU A 963 18.93 4.55 -79.46
CA LEU A 963 19.79 4.19 -80.57
C LEU A 963 21.08 3.63 -79.95
N SER A 964 20.97 2.36 -79.55
CA SER A 964 22.03 1.37 -79.36
C SER A 964 23.45 1.90 -79.05
N GLU A 965 23.62 2.58 -77.91
CA GLU A 965 24.79 2.30 -77.07
C GLU A 965 24.33 1.30 -76.00
N ASP A 966 24.99 0.14 -75.93
CA ASP A 966 24.72 -0.91 -74.94
C ASP A 966 24.68 -0.30 -73.53
N GLU A 967 23.72 -0.72 -72.68
CA GLU A 967 23.73 -0.34 -71.26
C GLU A 967 25.08 -0.72 -70.66
N LYS A 968 25.75 0.24 -70.03
CA LYS A 968 26.99 -0.03 -69.31
C LYS A 968 26.65 -0.66 -67.96
N THR A 969 27.25 -1.81 -67.70
CA THR A 969 27.08 -2.57 -66.46
C THR A 969 27.83 -1.94 -65.30
N PHE A 970 28.94 -1.25 -65.61
CA PHE A 970 29.84 -0.66 -64.61
C PHE A 970 29.85 0.87 -64.64
N LEU A 971 29.93 1.46 -63.46
CA LEU A 971 30.24 2.86 -63.20
C LEU A 971 31.74 3.01 -62.93
N VAL A 972 32.42 3.97 -63.57
CA VAL A 972 33.88 4.16 -63.44
C VAL A 972 34.21 5.58 -62.98
N TYR A 973 34.74 5.75 -61.76
CA TYR A 973 34.86 7.06 -61.09
C TYR A 973 36.06 7.17 -60.12
N PRO A 974 36.60 8.36 -59.84
CA PRO A 974 36.31 9.61 -60.52
C PRO A 974 36.86 9.60 -61.95
N ASN A 975 36.17 10.23 -62.88
CA ASN A 975 36.63 10.37 -64.25
C ASN A 975 36.28 11.76 -64.79
N PRO A 976 37.26 12.66 -64.99
CA PRO A 976 38.71 12.41 -65.01
C PRO A 976 39.33 12.19 -63.62
N SER A 977 40.43 11.45 -63.54
CA SER A 977 41.23 11.23 -62.31
C SER A 977 42.68 11.67 -62.49
N ASN A 978 43.33 12.06 -61.39
CA ASN A 978 44.77 12.31 -61.31
C ASN A 978 45.53 11.20 -60.56
N GLU A 979 44.83 10.29 -59.87
CA GLU A 979 45.48 9.31 -58.99
C GLU A 979 44.86 7.91 -59.09
N ILE A 980 43.63 7.71 -58.62
CA ILE A 980 42.94 6.41 -58.60
C ILE A 980 41.63 6.51 -59.39
N VAL A 981 41.30 5.45 -60.12
CA VAL A 981 40.00 5.23 -60.77
C VAL A 981 39.39 3.94 -60.21
N ASN A 982 38.16 4.02 -59.73
CA ASN A 982 37.33 2.93 -59.23
C ASN A 982 36.32 2.46 -60.28
N ILE A 983 35.91 1.20 -60.18
CA ILE A 983 34.92 0.51 -61.02
C ILE A 983 33.92 -0.11 -60.04
N ASP A 984 32.63 0.19 -60.17
CA ASP A 984 31.53 -0.38 -59.40
C ASP A 984 30.35 -0.79 -60.29
N LEU A 985 29.42 -1.59 -59.78
CA LEU A 985 28.13 -1.82 -60.44
C LEU A 985 27.35 -0.52 -60.59
N ARG A 986 26.80 -0.30 -61.78
CA ARG A 986 26.00 0.90 -62.07
C ARG A 986 24.66 0.90 -61.33
N ASP A 987 23.97 -0.23 -61.34
CA ASP A 987 22.72 -0.45 -60.61
C ASP A 987 22.57 -1.95 -60.26
N ALA A 988 21.67 -2.28 -59.35
CA ALA A 988 21.41 -3.65 -58.93
C ALA A 988 20.62 -4.49 -59.97
N ASN A 989 20.01 -3.85 -60.97
CA ASN A 989 19.15 -4.49 -61.96
C ASN A 989 19.95 -5.09 -63.14
N ASN A 990 21.17 -4.60 -63.39
CA ASN A 990 22.06 -5.03 -64.48
C ASN A 990 23.21 -5.95 -64.00
N LEU A 991 22.97 -6.77 -62.98
CA LEU A 991 23.99 -7.61 -62.34
C LEU A 991 24.52 -8.71 -63.29
N PRO A 992 25.85 -8.84 -63.50
CA PRO A 992 26.42 -9.96 -64.26
C PRO A 992 26.05 -11.32 -63.64
N GLU A 993 25.88 -12.35 -64.47
CA GLU A 993 25.62 -13.71 -64.00
C GLU A 993 26.66 -14.15 -62.96
N LYS A 994 26.25 -14.93 -61.96
CA LYS A 994 27.02 -15.28 -60.75
C LYS A 994 28.44 -15.85 -61.00
N ASN A 995 28.72 -16.34 -62.20
CA ASN A 995 30.01 -16.91 -62.61
C ASN A 995 30.65 -16.19 -63.82
N ALA A 996 30.22 -14.95 -64.13
CA ALA A 996 30.73 -14.21 -65.26
C ALA A 996 32.25 -13.95 -65.12
N LYS A 997 33.02 -14.20 -66.18
CA LYS A 997 34.43 -13.82 -66.25
C LYS A 997 34.50 -12.34 -66.62
N ILE A 998 34.90 -11.52 -65.65
CA ILE A 998 35.01 -10.07 -65.80
C ILE A 998 36.48 -9.66 -65.71
N SER A 999 36.97 -8.94 -66.71
CA SER A 999 38.34 -8.41 -66.72
C SER A 999 38.40 -7.03 -67.36
N GLY A 1000 39.22 -6.15 -66.81
CA GLY A 1000 39.43 -4.81 -67.35
C GLY A 1000 40.84 -4.65 -67.92
N GLU A 1001 40.99 -3.85 -68.97
CA GLU A 1001 42.31 -3.42 -69.48
C GLU A 1001 42.24 -2.00 -70.01
N LEU A 1002 43.22 -1.17 -69.65
CA LEU A 1002 43.32 0.24 -70.02
C LEU A 1002 44.29 0.41 -71.20
N PHE A 1003 43.87 1.15 -72.21
CA PHE A 1003 44.63 1.44 -73.43
C PHE A 1003 44.85 2.94 -73.60
N ASP A 1004 45.97 3.35 -74.19
CA ASP A 1004 46.09 4.71 -74.74
C ASP A 1004 45.33 4.88 -76.07
N ILE A 1005 45.24 6.10 -76.57
CA ILE A 1005 44.56 6.43 -77.84
C ILE A 1005 45.16 5.73 -79.07
N MET A 1006 46.41 5.26 -78.99
CA MET A 1006 47.05 4.49 -80.05
C MET A 1006 46.74 2.99 -79.95
N GLY A 1007 45.92 2.58 -78.97
CA GLY A 1007 45.55 1.18 -78.74
C GLY A 1007 46.60 0.37 -78.00
N LYS A 1008 47.62 0.99 -77.38
CA LYS A 1008 48.64 0.29 -76.61
C LYS A 1008 48.18 0.12 -75.16
N SER A 1009 48.18 -1.12 -74.68
CA SER A 1009 47.83 -1.46 -73.29
C SER A 1009 48.76 -0.78 -72.29
N LYS A 1010 48.18 -0.26 -71.20
CA LYS A 1010 48.85 0.44 -70.11
C LYS A 1010 48.71 -0.27 -68.77
N ALA A 1011 47.55 -0.86 -68.51
CA ALA A 1011 47.29 -1.57 -67.25
C ALA A 1011 46.23 -2.64 -67.44
N LYS A 1012 46.44 -3.82 -66.84
CA LYS A 1012 45.43 -4.87 -66.69
C LYS A 1012 44.80 -4.78 -65.30
N ILE A 1013 43.49 -4.90 -65.23
CA ILE A 1013 42.68 -4.63 -64.04
C ILE A 1013 41.89 -5.90 -63.71
N GLN A 1014 42.14 -6.45 -62.52
CA GLN A 1014 41.32 -7.54 -61.98
C GLN A 1014 40.07 -6.95 -61.34
N ILE A 1015 38.90 -7.41 -61.78
CA ILE A 1015 37.59 -7.02 -61.23
C ILE A 1015 37.09 -8.21 -60.40
N LYS A 1016 36.87 -8.00 -59.10
CA LYS A 1016 36.38 -9.02 -58.16
C LYS A 1016 35.11 -8.51 -57.51
N ASP A 1017 34.10 -9.38 -57.39
CA ASP A 1017 32.79 -9.05 -56.83
C ASP A 1017 32.16 -7.80 -57.47
N ASN A 1018 32.37 -7.64 -58.78
CA ASN A 1018 31.92 -6.50 -59.58
C ASN A 1018 32.49 -5.13 -59.13
N ARG A 1019 33.64 -5.13 -58.45
CA ARG A 1019 34.37 -3.92 -58.04
C ARG A 1019 35.86 -3.99 -58.37
N ALA A 1020 36.48 -2.84 -58.66
CA ALA A 1020 37.93 -2.72 -58.78
C ALA A 1020 38.41 -1.28 -58.59
N SER A 1021 39.70 -1.10 -58.32
CA SER A 1021 40.37 0.20 -58.34
C SER A 1021 41.74 0.08 -58.99
N PHE A 1022 42.19 1.09 -59.71
CA PHE A 1022 43.52 1.13 -60.32
C PHE A 1022 44.11 2.54 -60.39
N PHE A 1023 45.43 2.63 -60.39
CA PHE A 1023 46.15 3.91 -60.41
C PHE A 1023 46.36 4.42 -61.84
N VAL A 1024 46.22 5.74 -62.02
CA VAL A 1024 46.51 6.49 -63.25
C VAL A 1024 47.60 7.55 -63.07
N SER A 1025 48.11 7.75 -61.86
CA SER A 1025 49.12 8.78 -61.53
C SER A 1025 50.42 8.67 -62.33
N GLY A 1026 50.79 7.47 -62.81
CA GLY A 1026 51.98 7.25 -63.64
C GLY A 1026 51.77 7.45 -65.15
N LEU A 1027 50.57 7.84 -65.59
CA LEU A 1027 50.23 8.01 -67.00
C LEU A 1027 50.34 9.48 -67.42
N ASN A 1028 50.73 9.73 -68.66
CA ASN A 1028 50.74 11.09 -69.22
C ASN A 1028 49.32 11.65 -69.28
N LYS A 1029 49.18 12.96 -69.06
CA LYS A 1029 47.90 13.66 -69.21
C LYS A 1029 47.31 13.39 -70.60
N GLY A 1030 46.05 13.00 -70.64
CA GLY A 1030 45.42 12.61 -71.89
C GLY A 1030 44.21 11.70 -71.71
N VAL A 1031 43.68 11.23 -72.83
CA VAL A 1031 42.53 10.33 -72.87
C VAL A 1031 43.00 8.89 -73.02
N TYR A 1032 42.42 8.01 -72.24
CA TYR A 1032 42.64 6.56 -72.27
C TYR A 1032 41.30 5.85 -72.48
N VAL A 1033 41.34 4.60 -72.91
CA VAL A 1033 40.15 3.77 -73.12
C VAL A 1033 40.26 2.53 -72.23
N LEU A 1034 39.41 2.46 -71.21
CA LEU A 1034 39.22 1.26 -70.39
C LEU A 1034 38.24 0.33 -71.10
N LYS A 1035 38.67 -0.89 -71.36
CA LYS A 1035 37.85 -1.97 -71.91
C LYS A 1035 37.56 -2.99 -70.83
N ILE A 1036 36.29 -3.20 -70.51
CA ILE A 1036 35.82 -4.22 -69.58
C ILE A 1036 35.17 -5.33 -70.40
N TYR A 1037 35.66 -6.55 -70.23
CA TYR A 1037 35.15 -7.75 -70.90
C TYR A 1037 34.32 -8.54 -69.90
N ILE A 1038 33.04 -8.74 -70.21
CA ILE A 1038 32.07 -9.50 -69.41
C ILE A 1038 31.67 -10.72 -70.23
N ASN A 1039 32.14 -11.92 -69.88
CA ASN A 1039 31.91 -13.16 -70.65
C ASN A 1039 32.24 -13.03 -72.15
N GLY A 1040 33.23 -12.21 -72.50
CA GLY A 1040 33.64 -11.95 -73.88
C GLY A 1040 32.89 -10.81 -74.58
N LYS A 1041 31.82 -10.25 -74.00
CA LYS A 1041 31.20 -9.00 -74.49
C LYS A 1041 32.01 -7.80 -74.00
N LEU A 1042 32.30 -6.87 -74.89
CA LEU A 1042 33.12 -5.68 -74.61
C LEU A 1042 32.24 -4.49 -74.21
N GLU A 1043 32.56 -3.91 -73.06
CA GLU A 1043 32.09 -2.60 -72.60
C GLU A 1043 33.29 -1.64 -72.55
N SER A 1044 33.15 -0.42 -73.09
CA SER A 1044 34.25 0.55 -73.15
C SER A 1044 33.92 1.86 -72.42
N HIS A 1045 34.92 2.37 -71.70
CA HIS A 1045 34.86 3.60 -70.92
C HIS A 1045 36.04 4.50 -71.28
N GLN A 1046 35.76 5.76 -71.59
CA GLN A 1046 36.82 6.75 -71.83
C GLN A 1046 37.29 7.28 -70.48
N ILE A 1047 38.59 7.21 -70.17
CA ILE A 1047 39.18 7.68 -68.91
C ILE A 1047 40.05 8.89 -69.18
N GLY A 1048 39.74 10.03 -68.55
CA GLY A 1048 40.59 11.22 -68.58
C GLY A 1048 41.64 11.17 -67.47
N VAL A 1049 42.92 11.34 -67.83
CA VAL A 1049 44.02 11.51 -66.86
C VAL A 1049 44.43 12.98 -66.85
N LYS A 1050 44.36 13.61 -65.67
CA LYS A 1050 44.52 15.07 -65.48
C LYS A 1050 45.93 15.56 -65.18
#